data_AF-A0A2T0U5Z8-F1
#
_entry.id   AF-A0A2T0U5Z8-F1
#
_cell.length_a   1.000
_cell.length_b   1.000
_cell.length_c   1.000
_cell.angle_alpha   90.00
_cell.angle_beta   90.00
_cell.angle_gamma   90.00
#
_symmetry.space_group_name_H-M   'P 1'
#
loop_
_entity.id
_entity.type
_entity.pdbx_description
1 polymer ?
#
loop_
_entity_poly.entity_id
_entity_poly.type
_entity_poly.pdbx_seq_one_letter_code
_entity_poly.pdbx_strand_id
1 'polypeptide(L)'
;MLGEGFDLPELKIGAIHDERQSIPITLQFIGRFTRTSYNELGNASFITNMAYPPIKDELDQLYAKDADWNLLLPMLSEGAEQKQIDFKNFLDGFNHLEDSIIPFQNISPALSTIVYKNDGDTWHPNNWREGINNLNTYDHQYSDYNAEQNTLVIILGKVVRVEWGEFDTVQDLTWDMIVVFWDLRPEINRIFVNTSIKNFSSETLVDEIFEGNQVKITGRNVFRIFHEVYRLSLFNVGARKGVPGDISFQSFYGKGVQDGLHMLEQGTLIKNNIFGVGYKDGNKVSLGCSVKGKVWSYLRGNLQELTAWCRTVGDIINNADINPNTVLEHTLQVETITSKPIVTPIAVDWNPEMYKFSESRYQIYLNGIRSYLWELNIDIVDHQGDHLRFSISSELHTVEFELVLGVAQLNGEPVPSFDILQIGNIPAEIISGSKTEQLVDYLKDMTPLFWFADGSQLMQNQYVKLRKHADHIPLDQIISQQWPGVNLSHESQGIHPYLQDSIQYKFIEQIRNQYEIIYDDDGSGEIADIIGINDSANHIDIHLYHLKYARNGQIGNNIENFYQVCGQAQKSLNWKYRPGKEFFEHLFKRKMKTRNGQQCPRLVKGTEDEMEYLLNAAKWTKELRFHINIVQPGLAKAGASADILQILGTTAHYLHTVGNVHLQVYTS
;
A
#
# COMPACT_ATOMS: atom_id res chain seq x y z
N MET A 1 22.98 -30.85 -19.85
CA MET A 1 23.93 -30.51 -18.77
C MET A 1 25.35 -30.79 -19.25
N LEU A 2 26.24 -29.80 -19.17
CA LEU A 2 27.68 -30.01 -19.30
C LEU A 2 28.18 -30.74 -18.04
N GLY A 3 28.82 -31.89 -18.19
CA GLY A 3 29.26 -32.75 -17.09
C GLY A 3 30.39 -32.15 -16.24
N GLU A 4 30.65 -32.76 -15.08
CA GLU A 4 31.86 -32.47 -14.30
C GLU A 4 33.11 -32.69 -15.18
N GLY A 5 33.95 -31.66 -15.35
CA GLY A 5 35.13 -31.69 -16.21
C GLY A 5 35.04 -30.86 -17.51
N PHE A 6 33.91 -30.22 -17.81
CA PHE A 6 33.83 -29.29 -18.95
C PHE A 6 34.56 -27.97 -18.62
N ASP A 7 35.59 -27.64 -19.40
CA ASP A 7 36.36 -26.39 -19.37
C ASP A 7 36.52 -25.92 -20.83
N LEU A 8 35.81 -24.86 -21.22
CA LEU A 8 35.84 -24.31 -22.58
C LEU A 8 35.90 -22.78 -22.51
N PRO A 9 37.08 -22.20 -22.23
CA PRO A 9 37.24 -20.77 -21.96
C PRO A 9 36.92 -19.88 -23.18
N GLU A 10 36.86 -20.46 -24.39
CA GLU A 10 36.43 -19.79 -25.61
C GLU A 10 34.92 -19.45 -25.61
N LEU A 11 34.13 -20.09 -24.75
CA LEU A 11 32.70 -19.86 -24.66
C LEU A 11 32.40 -18.66 -23.76
N LYS A 12 32.13 -17.51 -24.38
CA LYS A 12 31.93 -16.23 -23.67
C LYS A 12 30.48 -15.83 -23.47
N ILE A 13 29.51 -16.55 -24.00
CA ILE A 13 28.08 -16.28 -23.77
C ILE A 13 27.40 -17.56 -23.25
N GLY A 14 26.87 -17.51 -22.03
CA GLY A 14 26.12 -18.60 -21.41
C GLY A 14 24.69 -18.19 -21.05
N ALA A 15 23.69 -18.96 -21.49
CA ALA A 15 22.30 -18.75 -21.10
C ALA A 15 21.88 -19.75 -20.00
N ILE A 16 21.34 -19.25 -18.90
CA ILE A 16 20.82 -20.04 -17.78
C ILE A 16 19.30 -20.15 -17.94
N HIS A 17 18.84 -21.36 -18.28
CA HIS A 17 17.42 -21.64 -18.58
C HIS A 17 16.69 -22.39 -17.45
N ASP A 18 17.42 -23.05 -16.53
CA ASP A 18 16.84 -23.92 -15.50
C ASP A 18 17.76 -23.99 -14.28
N GLU A 19 17.18 -24.28 -13.10
CA GLU A 19 17.86 -24.32 -11.82
C GLU A 19 18.93 -25.44 -11.77
N ARG A 20 20.10 -25.11 -11.23
CA ARG A 20 20.84 -26.10 -10.44
C ARG A 20 20.55 -25.80 -8.98
N GLN A 21 20.23 -26.81 -8.19
CA GLN A 21 19.75 -26.71 -6.81
C GLN A 21 20.75 -26.13 -5.78
N SER A 22 21.84 -25.46 -6.19
CA SER A 22 22.66 -24.69 -5.24
C SER A 22 23.57 -23.65 -5.90
N ILE A 23 23.63 -22.45 -5.27
CA ILE A 23 24.54 -21.34 -5.58
C ILE A 23 25.98 -21.78 -5.90
N PRO A 24 26.63 -22.68 -5.12
CA PRO A 24 28.00 -23.10 -5.39
C PRO A 24 28.18 -23.74 -6.77
N ILE A 25 27.18 -24.45 -7.28
CA ILE A 25 27.28 -25.11 -8.58
C ILE A 25 27.13 -24.07 -9.72
N THR A 26 26.25 -23.09 -9.55
CA THR A 26 26.10 -21.95 -10.47
C THR A 26 27.38 -21.12 -10.51
N LEU A 27 28.00 -20.84 -9.35
CA LEU A 27 29.28 -20.13 -9.28
C LEU A 27 30.44 -20.90 -9.88
N GLN A 28 30.51 -22.21 -9.61
CA GLN A 28 31.53 -23.07 -10.18
C GLN A 28 31.36 -23.19 -11.70
N PHE A 29 30.13 -23.10 -12.20
CA PHE A 29 29.83 -23.02 -13.62
C PHE A 29 30.27 -21.68 -14.22
N ILE A 30 29.92 -20.55 -13.59
CA ILE A 30 30.35 -19.19 -14.00
C ILE A 30 31.87 -19.09 -14.04
N GLY A 31 32.55 -19.54 -12.98
CA GLY A 31 34.01 -19.53 -12.86
C GLY A 31 34.76 -20.38 -13.88
N ARG A 32 34.08 -21.28 -14.61
CA ARG A 32 34.68 -22.05 -15.73
C ARG A 32 34.66 -21.25 -17.04
N PHE A 33 33.74 -20.30 -17.22
CA PHE A 33 33.62 -19.47 -18.42
C PHE A 33 34.45 -18.19 -18.34
N THR A 34 34.62 -17.66 -17.12
CA THR A 34 35.40 -16.44 -16.86
C THR A 34 36.92 -16.68 -16.91
N ARG A 35 37.37 -17.93 -17.04
CA ARG A 35 38.79 -18.25 -17.25
C ARG A 35 39.28 -17.62 -18.55
N THR A 36 40.46 -17.01 -18.48
CA THR A 36 41.19 -16.49 -19.63
C THR A 36 42.23 -17.52 -20.04
N SER A 37 42.02 -18.29 -21.11
CA SER A 37 43.03 -19.22 -21.59
C SER A 37 44.01 -18.62 -22.59
N TYR A 38 43.73 -17.45 -23.19
CA TYR A 38 44.63 -16.80 -24.16
C TYR A 38 44.42 -15.27 -24.18
N ASN A 39 45.45 -14.52 -24.62
CA ASN A 39 45.56 -13.05 -24.57
C ASN A 39 44.54 -12.25 -25.40
N GLU A 40 43.53 -12.87 -26.03
CA GLU A 40 42.57 -12.19 -26.93
C GLU A 40 41.14 -12.76 -26.84
N LEU A 41 40.64 -13.07 -25.65
CA LEU A 41 39.24 -13.46 -25.46
C LEU A 41 38.42 -12.30 -24.88
N GLY A 42 37.24 -12.03 -25.45
CA GLY A 42 36.31 -11.01 -24.98
C GLY A 42 35.68 -11.31 -23.60
N ASN A 43 34.93 -10.34 -23.07
CA ASN A 43 34.26 -10.47 -21.76
C ASN A 43 33.27 -11.63 -21.75
N ALA A 44 33.28 -12.43 -20.68
CA ALA A 44 32.26 -13.44 -20.46
C ALA A 44 30.94 -12.76 -20.06
N SER A 45 29.83 -13.20 -20.63
CA SER A 45 28.49 -12.69 -20.39
C SER A 45 27.53 -13.84 -20.10
N PHE A 46 26.72 -13.67 -19.06
CA PHE A 46 25.68 -14.62 -18.70
C PHE A 46 24.32 -13.97 -18.90
N ILE A 47 23.43 -14.69 -19.58
CA ILE A 47 22.04 -14.29 -19.77
C ILE A 47 21.20 -15.20 -18.87
N THR A 48 20.49 -14.60 -17.93
CA THR A 48 19.60 -15.31 -17.02
C THR A 48 18.23 -14.64 -17.01
N ASN A 49 17.19 -15.44 -16.79
CA ASN A 49 15.85 -14.90 -16.65
C ASN A 49 15.63 -14.42 -15.20
N MET A 50 15.77 -13.10 -14.98
CA MET A 50 15.55 -12.44 -13.69
C MET A 50 14.10 -12.56 -13.18
N ALA A 51 13.14 -12.95 -14.03
CA ALA A 51 11.76 -13.20 -13.64
C ALA A 51 11.59 -14.52 -12.85
N TYR A 52 12.67 -15.25 -12.52
CA TYR A 52 12.61 -16.40 -11.61
C TYR A 52 13.08 -15.99 -10.20
N PRO A 53 12.20 -15.97 -9.18
CA PRO A 53 12.50 -15.49 -7.83
C PRO A 53 13.72 -16.12 -7.15
N PRO A 54 13.99 -17.45 -7.27
CA PRO A 54 15.15 -18.06 -6.62
C PRO A 54 16.47 -17.44 -7.07
N ILE A 55 16.58 -17.04 -8.34
CA ILE A 55 17.83 -16.49 -8.89
C ILE A 55 18.10 -15.08 -8.35
N LYS A 56 17.07 -14.26 -8.17
CA LYS A 56 17.21 -12.90 -7.62
C LYS A 56 17.67 -12.95 -6.17
N ASP A 57 17.01 -13.74 -5.33
CA ASP A 57 17.35 -13.88 -3.91
C ASP A 57 18.76 -14.49 -3.71
N GLU A 58 19.15 -15.43 -4.57
CA GLU A 58 20.48 -16.03 -4.57
C GLU A 58 21.58 -15.06 -5.03
N LEU A 59 21.31 -14.21 -6.02
CA LEU A 59 22.21 -13.15 -6.45
C LEU A 59 22.37 -12.07 -5.37
N ASP A 60 21.28 -11.66 -4.72
CA ASP A 60 21.31 -10.70 -3.61
C ASP A 60 22.16 -11.25 -2.44
N GLN A 61 22.04 -12.55 -2.13
CA GLN A 61 22.91 -13.22 -1.16
C GLN A 61 24.38 -13.28 -1.60
N LEU A 62 24.65 -13.34 -2.90
CA LEU A 62 26.00 -13.33 -3.46
C LEU A 62 26.66 -11.95 -3.27
N TYR A 63 25.95 -10.88 -3.64
CA TYR A 63 26.39 -9.49 -3.48
C TYR A 63 26.49 -9.07 -2.01
N ALA A 64 25.72 -9.71 -1.11
CA ALA A 64 25.84 -9.52 0.33
C ALA A 64 27.12 -10.13 0.94
N LYS A 65 27.75 -11.11 0.27
CA LYS A 65 28.88 -11.88 0.81
C LYS A 65 30.26 -11.38 0.40
N ASP A 66 30.40 -10.75 -0.78
CA ASP A 66 31.71 -10.25 -1.24
C ASP A 66 31.58 -9.02 -2.15
N ALA A 67 32.30 -7.95 -1.83
CA ALA A 67 32.30 -6.70 -2.60
C ALA A 67 32.92 -6.87 -4.01
N ASP A 68 33.83 -7.84 -4.18
CA ASP A 68 34.50 -8.14 -5.44
C ASP A 68 33.53 -8.66 -6.54
N TRP A 69 32.39 -9.24 -6.15
CA TRP A 69 31.37 -9.68 -7.13
C TRP A 69 30.74 -8.52 -7.89
N ASN A 70 30.69 -7.34 -7.30
CA ASN A 70 30.14 -6.14 -7.95
C ASN A 70 31.02 -5.67 -9.12
N LEU A 71 32.34 -5.86 -9.02
CA LEU A 71 33.31 -5.58 -10.09
C LEU A 71 33.28 -6.66 -11.17
N LEU A 72 33.02 -7.91 -10.79
CA LEU A 72 33.07 -9.07 -11.69
C LEU A 72 31.76 -9.34 -12.45
N LEU A 73 30.61 -8.93 -11.92
CA LEU A 73 29.29 -9.15 -12.52
C LEU A 73 28.47 -7.84 -12.56
N PRO A 74 28.86 -6.84 -13.38
CA PRO A 74 27.98 -5.69 -13.61
C PRO A 74 26.69 -6.18 -14.28
N MET A 75 25.57 -6.13 -13.54
CA MET A 75 24.25 -6.45 -14.10
C MET A 75 23.90 -5.45 -15.18
N LEU A 76 23.87 -5.92 -16.43
CA LEU A 76 23.27 -5.23 -17.57
C LEU A 76 22.05 -6.06 -17.98
N SER A 77 20.87 -5.64 -17.53
CA SER A 77 19.61 -6.17 -18.07
C SER A 77 19.11 -5.27 -19.20
N GLU A 78 18.75 -5.87 -20.34
CA GLU A 78 17.86 -5.19 -21.29
C GLU A 78 16.54 -4.93 -20.56
N GLY A 79 16.23 -3.67 -20.31
CA GLY A 79 15.04 -3.27 -19.53
C GLY A 79 15.25 -3.18 -18.02
N ALA A 80 16.49 -2.97 -17.52
CA ALA A 80 16.71 -2.57 -16.14
C ALA A 80 15.72 -1.47 -15.73
N GLU A 81 14.97 -1.68 -14.64
CA GLU A 81 14.07 -0.65 -14.13
C GLU A 81 14.86 0.64 -13.92
N GLN A 82 14.33 1.77 -14.38
CA GLN A 82 15.01 3.08 -14.31
C GLN A 82 15.58 3.36 -12.91
N LYS A 83 14.89 2.91 -11.85
CA LYS A 83 15.35 3.01 -10.45
C LYS A 83 16.71 2.34 -10.22
N GLN A 84 16.96 1.19 -10.83
CA GLN A 84 18.22 0.46 -10.67
C GLN A 84 19.37 1.17 -11.40
N ILE A 85 19.08 1.72 -12.58
CA ILE A 85 20.03 2.58 -13.33
C ILE A 85 20.34 3.83 -12.50
N ASP A 86 19.32 4.50 -11.98
CA ASP A 86 19.47 5.71 -11.17
C ASP A 86 20.27 5.44 -9.89
N PHE A 87 20.02 4.32 -9.21
CA PHE A 87 20.78 3.95 -8.03
C PHE A 87 22.24 3.63 -8.35
N LYS A 88 22.51 2.93 -9.46
CA LYS A 88 23.87 2.70 -9.93
C LYS A 88 24.59 4.02 -10.23
N ASN A 89 23.98 4.90 -11.01
CA ASN A 89 24.54 6.22 -11.32
C ASN A 89 24.79 7.05 -10.04
N PHE A 90 23.92 6.91 -9.04
CA PHE A 90 24.14 7.52 -7.73
C PHE A 90 25.35 6.94 -7.00
N LEU A 91 25.62 5.64 -7.11
CA LEU A 91 26.79 5.02 -6.49
C LEU A 91 28.09 5.34 -7.25
N ASP A 92 28.04 5.45 -8.58
CA ASP A 92 29.21 5.77 -9.43
C ASP A 92 29.82 7.15 -9.12
N GLY A 93 29.09 8.03 -8.44
CA GLY A 93 29.60 9.33 -7.99
C GLY A 93 30.46 9.28 -6.71
N PHE A 94 30.57 8.13 -6.05
CA PHE A 94 31.50 7.90 -4.93
C PHE A 94 32.83 7.35 -5.45
N ASN A 95 33.96 7.84 -4.95
CA ASN A 95 35.27 7.60 -5.57
C ASN A 95 36.08 6.48 -4.91
N HIS A 96 35.76 6.09 -3.68
CA HIS A 96 36.59 5.20 -2.87
C HIS A 96 35.81 4.00 -2.34
N LEU A 97 34.70 3.62 -2.99
CA LEU A 97 33.82 2.55 -2.52
C LEU A 97 34.55 1.23 -2.24
N GLU A 98 35.61 0.90 -2.99
CA GLU A 98 36.44 -0.29 -2.75
C GLU A 98 37.17 -0.30 -1.40
N ASP A 99 37.45 0.87 -0.81
CA ASP A 99 38.12 0.99 0.48
C ASP A 99 37.15 0.75 1.66
N SER A 100 35.84 0.75 1.38
CA SER A 100 34.81 0.48 2.38
C SER A 100 34.66 -1.02 2.63
N ILE A 101 34.72 -1.42 3.90
CA ILE A 101 34.36 -2.79 4.31
C ILE A 101 32.85 -3.06 4.19
N ILE A 102 32.02 -2.01 4.08
CA ILE A 102 30.56 -2.10 3.91
C ILE A 102 30.22 -1.67 2.48
N PRO A 103 29.68 -2.56 1.63
CA PRO A 103 29.25 -2.20 0.29
C PRO A 103 28.08 -1.21 0.35
N PHE A 104 28.22 -0.05 -0.30
CA PHE A 104 27.17 0.98 -0.30
C PHE A 104 25.88 0.52 -0.99
N GLN A 105 25.96 -0.46 -1.91
CA GLN A 105 24.76 -1.08 -2.50
C GLN A 105 23.84 -1.70 -1.43
N ASN A 106 24.42 -2.18 -0.33
CA ASN A 106 23.71 -2.92 0.72
C ASN A 106 23.28 -2.01 1.89
N ILE A 107 23.56 -0.71 1.81
CA ILE A 107 23.18 0.26 2.83
C ILE A 107 21.69 0.60 2.70
N SER A 108 20.91 0.24 3.72
CA SER A 108 19.47 0.50 3.78
C SER A 108 19.07 1.25 5.06
N PRO A 109 19.33 2.58 5.14
CA PRO A 109 18.93 3.42 6.26
C PRO A 109 17.43 3.38 6.53
N ALA A 110 17.07 3.52 7.81
CA ALA A 110 15.72 3.97 8.17
C ALA A 110 15.49 5.36 7.58
N LEU A 111 14.33 5.55 6.92
CA LEU A 111 13.93 6.84 6.39
C LEU A 111 13.62 7.78 7.55
N SER A 112 14.63 8.53 7.96
CA SER A 112 14.56 9.54 9.01
C SER A 112 15.53 10.66 8.74
N THR A 113 15.23 11.86 9.20
CA THR A 113 16.12 12.99 8.97
C THR A 113 15.88 14.09 9.99
N ILE A 114 16.93 14.87 10.21
CA ILE A 114 16.87 16.20 10.79
C ILE A 114 17.14 17.20 9.67
N VAL A 115 16.29 18.22 9.56
CA VAL A 115 16.38 19.21 8.47
C VAL A 115 16.92 20.54 9.00
N TYR A 116 17.86 21.12 8.26
CA TYR A 116 18.41 22.45 8.48
C TYR A 116 18.14 23.34 7.26
N LYS A 117 17.82 24.61 7.51
CA LYS A 117 17.97 25.66 6.51
C LYS A 117 19.44 26.08 6.49
N ASN A 118 19.96 26.34 5.30
CA ASN A 118 21.32 26.78 5.10
C ASN A 118 21.30 28.03 4.21
N ASP A 119 22.19 28.98 4.47
CA ASP A 119 22.36 30.19 3.66
C ASP A 119 23.71 30.27 2.93
N GLY A 120 24.66 29.37 3.24
CA GLY A 120 25.92 29.25 2.51
C GLY A 120 25.82 28.40 1.25
N ASP A 121 26.72 28.61 0.31
CA ASP A 121 26.78 27.93 -1.00
C ASP A 121 28.01 27.02 -1.16
N THR A 122 28.74 26.79 -0.06
CA THR A 122 29.97 26.01 -0.04
C THR A 122 29.94 25.01 1.12
N TRP A 123 30.40 23.79 0.85
CA TRP A 123 30.54 22.74 1.87
C TRP A 123 31.88 21.99 1.70
N HIS A 124 32.40 21.51 2.81
CA HIS A 124 33.68 20.81 2.96
C HIS A 124 33.43 19.44 3.57
N PRO A 125 32.91 18.45 2.80
CA PRO A 125 32.52 17.14 3.33
C PRO A 125 33.66 16.40 4.03
N ASN A 126 34.92 16.69 3.69
CA ASN A 126 36.11 16.12 4.34
C ASN A 126 36.32 16.56 5.79
N ASN A 127 35.71 17.66 6.23
CA ASN A 127 35.82 18.20 7.59
C ASN A 127 34.96 17.44 8.62
N TRP A 128 34.21 16.43 8.20
CA TRP A 128 33.26 15.71 9.05
C TRP A 128 33.85 15.21 10.38
N ARG A 129 35.16 14.93 10.42
CA ARG A 129 35.86 14.44 11.63
C ARG A 129 35.79 15.42 12.80
N GLU A 130 35.88 16.72 12.51
CA GLU A 130 35.77 17.78 13.52
C GLU A 130 34.36 17.85 14.12
N GLY A 131 33.37 17.39 13.35
CA GLY A 131 31.97 17.32 13.73
C GLY A 131 31.58 16.15 14.65
N ILE A 132 32.48 15.19 14.89
CA ILE A 132 32.18 13.96 15.65
C ILE A 132 32.89 13.97 17.01
N ASN A 133 32.11 14.08 18.07
CA ASN A 133 32.62 13.95 19.44
C ASN A 133 33.16 12.55 19.72
N ASN A 134 34.28 12.47 20.45
CA ASN A 134 34.95 11.22 20.84
C ASN A 134 35.27 10.30 19.66
N LEU A 135 35.65 10.87 18.51
CA LEU A 135 35.97 10.11 17.29
C LEU A 135 37.05 9.04 17.54
N ASN A 136 38.02 9.33 18.41
CA ASN A 136 39.08 8.41 18.83
C ASN A 136 38.59 7.11 19.51
N THR A 137 37.31 7.03 19.90
CA THR A 137 36.70 5.81 20.44
C THR A 137 36.23 4.84 19.36
N TYR A 138 36.25 5.25 18.08
CA TYR A 138 35.91 4.40 16.96
C TYR A 138 37.17 3.79 16.34
N ASP A 139 37.22 2.46 16.37
CA ASP A 139 38.28 1.64 15.78
C ASP A 139 38.23 1.71 14.25
N HIS A 140 37.02 1.74 13.69
CA HIS A 140 36.79 1.91 12.26
C HIS A 140 36.18 3.28 11.98
N GLN A 141 36.78 4.00 11.04
CA GLN A 141 36.35 5.33 10.62
C GLN A 141 36.50 5.44 9.10
N TYR A 142 35.37 5.40 8.40
CA TYR A 142 35.34 5.48 6.94
C TYR A 142 34.33 6.55 6.50
N SER A 143 34.62 7.22 5.40
CA SER A 143 33.71 8.18 4.79
C SER A 143 33.96 8.27 3.29
N ASP A 144 32.91 8.46 2.52
CA ASP A 144 33.03 8.90 1.13
C ASP A 144 31.88 9.85 0.77
N TYR A 145 32.09 10.69 -0.24
CA TYR A 145 31.09 11.67 -0.66
C TYR A 145 30.89 11.65 -2.17
N ASN A 146 29.63 11.74 -2.57
CA ASN A 146 29.23 11.94 -3.95
C ASN A 146 29.04 13.45 -4.19
N ALA A 147 29.93 14.03 -4.98
CA ALA A 147 29.93 15.46 -5.33
C ALA A 147 28.76 15.83 -6.27
N GLU A 148 28.37 14.94 -7.18
CA GLU A 148 27.30 15.20 -8.14
C GLU A 148 25.92 15.21 -7.48
N GLN A 149 25.75 14.36 -6.47
CA GLN A 149 24.49 14.19 -5.72
C GLN A 149 24.52 14.83 -4.33
N ASN A 150 25.58 15.58 -4.00
CA ASN A 150 25.77 16.30 -2.74
C ASN A 150 25.46 15.44 -1.50
N THR A 151 26.00 14.22 -1.46
CA THR A 151 25.72 13.25 -0.39
C THR A 151 27.01 12.72 0.21
N LEU A 152 27.18 12.89 1.52
CA LEU A 152 28.26 12.35 2.31
C LEU A 152 27.76 11.18 3.16
N VAL A 153 28.51 10.07 3.15
CA VAL A 153 28.24 8.89 3.98
C VAL A 153 29.44 8.66 4.90
N ILE A 154 29.18 8.48 6.18
CA ILE A 154 30.19 8.22 7.22
C ILE A 154 29.80 6.92 7.92
N ILE A 155 30.77 6.02 8.08
CA ILE A 155 30.65 4.72 8.74
C ILE A 155 31.64 4.65 9.88
N LEU A 156 31.13 4.40 11.08
CA LEU A 156 31.90 4.34 12.31
C LEU A 156 31.70 2.97 12.97
N GLY A 157 32.78 2.33 13.39
CA GLY A 157 32.73 1.04 14.09
C GLY A 157 33.51 1.11 15.38
N LYS A 158 32.95 0.60 16.47
CA LYS A 158 33.65 0.51 17.76
C LYS A 158 33.22 -0.68 18.57
N VAL A 159 34.13 -1.16 19.39
CA VAL A 159 33.85 -2.17 20.41
C VAL A 159 33.32 -1.51 21.67
N VAL A 160 32.15 -1.93 22.15
CA VAL A 160 31.53 -1.45 23.39
C VAL A 160 31.29 -2.60 24.36
N ARG A 161 31.18 -2.27 25.65
CA ARG A 161 30.77 -3.24 26.67
C ARG A 161 29.28 -3.52 26.54
N VAL A 162 28.87 -4.74 26.87
CA VAL A 162 27.44 -5.12 26.93
C VAL A 162 26.70 -4.27 27.98
N GLU A 163 25.47 -3.84 27.69
CA GLU A 163 24.71 -2.96 28.59
C GLU A 163 24.25 -3.66 29.89
N TRP A 164 24.16 -5.00 29.90
CA TRP A 164 23.57 -5.78 30.99
C TRP A 164 24.58 -6.38 31.98
N GLY A 165 25.88 -6.10 31.82
CA GLY A 165 26.90 -6.55 32.78
C GLY A 165 28.30 -6.03 32.47
N GLU A 166 29.20 -6.15 33.44
CA GLU A 166 30.60 -5.75 33.28
C GLU A 166 31.48 -7.00 33.18
N PHE A 167 31.91 -7.31 31.95
CA PHE A 167 32.82 -8.41 31.67
C PHE A 167 33.91 -7.92 30.71
N ASP A 168 35.15 -8.36 30.92
CA ASP A 168 36.24 -8.08 29.97
C ASP A 168 36.19 -9.02 28.76
N THR A 169 35.49 -10.16 28.88
CA THR A 169 35.40 -11.19 27.84
C THR A 169 34.21 -11.05 26.91
N VAL A 170 33.22 -10.23 27.25
CA VAL A 170 31.97 -10.08 26.49
C VAL A 170 31.82 -8.62 26.07
N GLN A 171 31.96 -8.39 24.77
CA GLN A 171 31.91 -7.08 24.15
C GLN A 171 30.99 -7.14 22.93
N ASP A 172 30.25 -6.05 22.69
CA ASP A 172 29.46 -5.86 21.49
C ASP A 172 30.28 -5.05 20.47
N LEU A 173 30.15 -5.41 19.19
CA LEU A 173 30.64 -4.56 18.10
C LEU A 173 29.48 -3.71 17.59
N THR A 174 29.58 -2.40 17.77
CA THR A 174 28.57 -1.45 17.30
C THR A 174 29.04 -0.75 16.04
N TRP A 175 28.16 -0.73 15.04
CA TRP A 175 28.33 -0.02 13.78
C TRP A 175 27.32 1.09 13.68
N ASP A 176 27.81 2.28 13.36
CA ASP A 176 27.02 3.49 13.22
C ASP A 176 27.23 4.12 11.84
N MET A 177 26.19 4.76 11.35
CA MET A 177 26.19 5.46 10.07
C MET A 177 25.63 6.86 10.24
N ILE A 178 26.19 7.79 9.48
CA ILE A 178 25.66 9.14 9.29
C ILE A 178 25.59 9.40 7.78
N VAL A 179 24.46 9.89 7.30
CA VAL A 179 24.30 10.38 5.92
C VAL A 179 23.94 11.85 5.98
N VAL A 180 24.76 12.69 5.36
CA VAL A 180 24.51 14.12 5.18
C VAL A 180 24.18 14.35 3.71
N PHE A 181 23.00 14.90 3.46
CA PHE A 181 22.55 15.22 2.11
C PHE A 181 22.25 16.72 2.00
N TRP A 182 22.84 17.36 1.00
CA TRP A 182 22.65 18.79 0.74
C TRP A 182 21.78 19.00 -0.51
N ASP A 183 20.57 19.48 -0.27
CA ASP A 183 19.62 19.84 -1.31
C ASP A 183 19.81 21.30 -1.70
N LEU A 184 20.65 21.50 -2.71
CA LEU A 184 20.89 22.79 -3.36
C LEU A 184 20.21 22.80 -4.72
N ARG A 185 19.06 23.49 -4.81
CA ARG A 185 18.28 23.72 -6.04
C ARG A 185 17.96 25.24 -6.11
N PRO A 186 17.51 25.78 -7.26
CA PRO A 186 17.07 27.18 -7.30
C PRO A 186 16.08 27.49 -6.17
N GLU A 187 16.35 28.55 -5.40
CA GLU A 187 15.57 29.00 -4.22
C GLU A 187 15.50 28.01 -3.04
N ILE A 188 16.27 26.92 -3.09
CA ILE A 188 16.25 25.84 -2.14
C ILE A 188 17.67 25.56 -1.65
N ASN A 189 17.90 25.75 -0.34
CA ASN A 189 19.16 25.43 0.30
C ASN A 189 18.90 24.78 1.66
N ARG A 190 19.02 23.45 1.71
CA ARG A 190 18.65 22.63 2.87
C ARG A 190 19.65 21.52 3.10
N ILE A 191 19.90 21.22 4.36
CA ILE A 191 20.77 20.11 4.77
C ILE A 191 19.94 19.08 5.53
N PHE A 192 20.17 17.82 5.22
CA PHE A 192 19.49 16.68 5.82
C PHE A 192 20.53 15.80 6.51
N VAL A 193 20.28 15.43 7.77
CA VAL A 193 21.14 14.52 8.52
C VAL A 193 20.34 13.31 8.96
N ASN A 194 20.70 12.14 8.41
CA ASN A 194 20.24 10.82 8.84
C ASN A 194 21.35 10.17 9.67
N THR A 195 20.98 9.49 10.76
CA THR A 195 21.97 8.76 11.56
C THR A 195 21.34 7.58 12.32
N SER A 196 22.11 6.52 12.50
CA SER A 196 21.81 5.43 13.43
C SER A 196 22.13 5.76 14.89
N ILE A 197 22.98 6.76 15.14
CA ILE A 197 23.48 7.10 16.47
C ILE A 197 22.33 7.68 17.31
N LYS A 198 22.06 7.05 18.44
CA LYS A 198 21.05 7.53 19.39
C LYS A 198 21.51 8.86 20.02
N ASN A 199 20.60 9.84 20.06
CA ASN A 199 20.85 11.18 20.64
C ASN A 199 22.03 11.94 20.02
N PHE A 200 22.36 11.68 18.76
CA PHE A 200 23.37 12.44 18.04
C PHE A 200 23.00 13.92 17.93
N SER A 201 23.94 14.80 18.30
CA SER A 201 23.82 16.25 18.08
C SER A 201 24.43 16.57 16.73
N SER A 202 23.58 16.72 15.71
CA SER A 202 24.02 16.97 14.34
C SER A 202 24.44 18.41 14.06
N GLU A 203 24.22 19.34 14.99
CA GLU A 203 24.56 20.76 14.86
C GLU A 203 26.06 20.95 14.62
N THR A 204 26.92 20.41 15.49
CA THR A 204 28.38 20.52 15.33
C THR A 204 28.87 19.92 14.02
N LEU A 205 28.33 18.78 13.60
CA LEU A 205 28.68 18.17 12.31
C LEU A 205 28.32 19.07 11.12
N VAL A 206 27.14 19.68 11.18
CA VAL A 206 26.67 20.57 10.11
C VAL A 206 27.52 21.85 10.06
N ASP A 207 27.82 22.45 11.22
CA ASP A 207 28.60 23.69 11.31
C ASP A 207 30.05 23.50 10.81
N GLU A 208 30.66 22.33 11.02
CA GLU A 208 32.02 22.04 10.53
C GLU A 208 32.08 21.70 9.03
N ILE A 209 30.99 21.18 8.46
CA ILE A 209 30.92 20.81 7.04
C ILE A 209 30.48 21.98 6.18
N PHE A 210 29.63 22.88 6.65
CA PHE A 210 29.02 23.93 5.81
C PHE A 210 29.49 25.33 6.21
N GLU A 211 29.81 26.15 5.22
CA GLU A 211 29.98 27.59 5.45
C GLU A 211 28.61 28.29 5.59
N GLY A 212 28.57 29.41 6.30
CA GLY A 212 27.35 30.19 6.52
C GLY A 212 26.66 29.88 7.86
N ASN A 213 25.36 30.08 7.92
CA ASN A 213 24.52 29.89 9.09
C ASN A 213 23.49 28.78 8.85
N GLN A 214 23.55 27.73 9.66
CA GLN A 214 22.66 26.59 9.57
C GLN A 214 21.64 26.60 10.71
N VAL A 215 20.37 26.76 10.34
CA VAL A 215 19.27 26.84 11.31
C VAL A 215 18.42 25.58 11.23
N LYS A 216 18.45 24.79 12.30
CA LYS A 216 17.59 23.61 12.44
C LYS A 216 16.12 23.97 12.32
N ILE A 217 15.39 23.27 11.46
CA ILE A 217 13.94 23.43 11.34
C ILE A 217 13.27 22.73 12.52
N THR A 218 12.64 23.51 13.39
CA THR A 218 12.01 23.02 14.62
C THR A 218 10.61 23.61 14.80
N GLY A 219 9.92 23.17 15.86
CA GLY A 219 8.63 23.70 16.27
C GLY A 219 7.46 23.19 15.41
N ARG A 220 6.45 24.04 15.25
CA ARG A 220 5.16 23.65 14.66
C ARG A 220 5.25 23.32 13.17
N ASN A 221 6.18 23.93 12.42
CA ASN A 221 6.27 23.75 10.98
C ASN A 221 6.63 22.32 10.55
N VAL A 222 7.28 21.55 11.43
CA VAL A 222 7.60 20.14 11.16
C VAL A 222 6.33 19.29 10.97
N PHE A 223 5.21 19.66 11.60
CA PHE A 223 3.93 18.94 11.46
C PHE A 223 3.27 19.09 10.09
N ARG A 224 3.77 19.99 9.23
CA ARG A 224 3.34 20.09 7.83
C ARG A 224 3.56 18.80 7.06
N ILE A 225 4.46 17.93 7.51
CA ILE A 225 4.71 16.63 6.88
C ILE A 225 3.45 15.74 6.74
N PHE A 226 2.43 15.99 7.57
CA PHE A 226 1.14 15.29 7.50
C PHE A 226 0.14 15.93 6.52
N HIS A 227 0.56 16.93 5.73
CA HIS A 227 -0.26 17.51 4.68
C HIS A 227 -0.65 16.45 3.65
N GLU A 228 -1.96 16.41 3.34
CA GLU A 228 -2.56 15.44 2.42
C GLU A 228 -2.32 13.96 2.81
N VAL A 229 -2.10 13.71 4.11
CA VAL A 229 -2.11 12.35 4.66
C VAL A 229 -3.51 12.05 5.17
N TYR A 230 -4.27 11.33 4.36
CA TYR A 230 -5.66 11.00 4.62
C TYR A 230 -5.82 9.75 5.49
N ARG A 231 -6.96 9.67 6.21
CA ARG A 231 -7.33 8.54 7.07
C ARG A 231 -6.19 8.16 8.04
N LEU A 232 -5.60 9.18 8.66
CA LEU A 232 -4.43 9.06 9.52
C LEU A 232 -4.81 8.41 10.86
N SER A 233 -4.33 7.19 11.06
CA SER A 233 -4.36 6.49 12.34
C SER A 233 -3.12 6.84 13.16
N LEU A 234 -3.31 7.50 14.29
CA LEU A 234 -2.21 7.85 15.19
C LEU A 234 -1.94 6.73 16.20
N PHE A 235 -0.67 6.38 16.39
CA PHE A 235 -0.24 5.35 17.34
C PHE A 235 0.48 5.93 18.54
N ASN A 236 1.13 7.09 18.37
CA ASN A 236 1.83 7.80 19.42
C ASN A 236 1.56 9.29 19.26
N VAL A 237 1.09 9.91 20.33
CA VAL A 237 0.94 11.35 20.46
C VAL A 237 1.65 11.79 21.74
N GLY A 238 2.79 12.47 21.58
CA GLY A 238 3.45 13.19 22.66
C GLY A 238 3.02 14.65 22.67
N ALA A 239 2.70 15.14 23.86
CA ALA A 239 2.14 16.47 24.07
C ALA A 239 2.68 17.12 25.35
N ARG A 240 2.47 18.43 25.49
CA ARG A 240 2.81 19.22 26.69
C ARG A 240 1.60 20.04 27.12
N LYS A 241 1.44 20.33 28.41
CA LYS A 241 0.40 21.26 28.88
C LYS A 241 0.60 22.67 28.30
N GLY A 242 -0.49 23.33 27.94
CA GLY A 242 -0.48 24.70 27.40
C GLY A 242 -0.27 25.82 28.41
N VAL A 243 -0.26 25.52 29.72
CA VAL A 243 -0.18 26.52 30.79
C VAL A 243 1.29 26.79 31.19
N PRO A 244 1.74 28.05 31.23
CA PRO A 244 3.09 28.40 31.71
C PRO A 244 3.32 27.95 33.16
N GLY A 245 4.43 27.24 33.41
CA GLY A 245 4.86 26.81 34.76
C GLY A 245 4.73 25.32 35.06
N ASP A 246 4.01 24.55 34.22
CA ASP A 246 3.71 23.14 34.46
C ASP A 246 4.15 22.28 33.26
N ILE A 247 5.47 22.18 33.02
CA ILE A 247 6.05 21.42 31.89
C ILE A 247 6.00 19.92 32.19
N SER A 248 4.80 19.34 32.27
CA SER A 248 4.62 17.89 32.25
C SER A 248 4.47 17.42 30.80
N PHE A 249 5.46 16.65 30.34
CA PHE A 249 5.36 15.91 29.09
C PHE A 249 4.40 14.74 29.30
N GLN A 250 3.43 14.59 28.40
CA GLN A 250 2.49 13.48 28.39
C GLN A 250 2.61 12.74 27.07
N SER A 251 2.61 11.41 27.13
CA SER A 251 2.61 10.56 25.94
C SER A 251 1.40 9.64 25.97
N PHE A 252 0.69 9.61 24.85
CA PHE A 252 -0.46 8.76 24.63
C PHE A 252 -0.09 7.67 23.62
N TYR A 253 -0.39 6.42 23.96
CA TYR A 253 -0.09 5.24 23.16
C TYR A 253 -1.33 4.36 23.02
N GLY A 254 -1.48 3.71 21.85
CA GLY A 254 -2.56 2.75 21.61
C GLY A 254 -3.94 3.36 21.86
N LYS A 255 -4.75 2.73 22.72
CA LYS A 255 -6.12 3.18 23.03
C LYS A 255 -6.18 4.60 23.62
N GLY A 256 -5.15 5.03 24.35
CA GLY A 256 -5.11 6.37 24.96
C GLY A 256 -4.86 7.50 23.96
N VAL A 257 -4.56 7.21 22.68
CA VAL A 257 -4.33 8.23 21.66
C VAL A 257 -5.58 9.07 21.41
N GLN A 258 -6.78 8.49 21.51
CA GLN A 258 -8.04 9.22 21.32
C GLN A 258 -8.23 10.31 22.40
N ASP A 259 -7.91 10.01 23.66
CA ASP A 259 -7.94 10.99 24.75
C ASP A 259 -6.95 12.14 24.48
N GLY A 260 -5.74 11.78 24.05
CA GLY A 260 -4.70 12.76 23.68
C GLY A 260 -5.14 13.67 22.53
N LEU A 261 -5.83 13.14 21.52
CA LEU A 261 -6.38 13.91 20.41
C LEU A 261 -7.46 14.88 20.86
N HIS A 262 -8.41 14.41 21.66
CA HIS A 262 -9.48 15.25 22.21
C HIS A 262 -8.90 16.41 23.05
N MET A 263 -7.88 16.14 23.86
CA MET A 263 -7.19 17.18 24.65
C MET A 263 -6.42 18.20 23.77
N LEU A 264 -5.81 17.75 22.67
CA LEU A 264 -5.16 18.63 21.68
C LEU A 264 -6.18 19.53 20.98
N GLU A 265 -7.36 19.00 20.63
CA GLU A 265 -8.45 19.76 20.00
C GLU A 265 -9.02 20.83 20.92
N GLN A 266 -9.21 20.50 22.20
CA GLN A 266 -9.66 21.45 23.21
C GLN A 266 -8.62 22.52 23.54
N GLY A 267 -7.41 22.44 22.97
CA GLY A 267 -6.32 23.38 23.23
C GLY A 267 -5.67 23.25 24.62
N THR A 268 -6.00 22.18 25.36
CA THR A 268 -5.42 21.91 26.69
C THR A 268 -3.97 21.44 26.59
N LEU A 269 -3.62 20.82 25.46
CA LEU A 269 -2.30 20.29 25.15
C LEU A 269 -1.71 20.93 23.89
N ILE A 270 -0.38 20.97 23.83
CA ILE A 270 0.41 21.41 22.67
C ILE A 270 1.18 20.21 22.12
N LYS A 271 1.07 19.98 20.80
CA LYS A 271 1.76 18.91 20.07
C LYS A 271 3.28 18.96 20.31
N ASN A 272 3.89 17.83 20.66
CA ASN A 272 5.34 17.67 20.81
C ASN A 272 5.91 16.65 19.81
N ASN A 273 5.29 15.47 19.69
CA ASN A 273 5.64 14.48 18.67
C ASN A 273 4.40 13.70 18.27
N ILE A 274 4.29 13.35 17.00
CA ILE A 274 3.17 12.57 16.47
C ILE A 274 3.76 11.49 15.57
N PHE A 275 3.19 10.29 15.65
CA PHE A 275 3.45 9.23 14.69
C PHE A 275 2.14 8.53 14.32
N GLY A 276 1.96 8.28 13.03
CA GLY A 276 0.79 7.61 12.50
C GLY A 276 1.01 6.98 11.14
N VAL A 277 -0.02 6.26 10.71
CA VAL A 277 -0.11 5.62 9.40
C VAL A 277 -1.38 6.09 8.72
N GLY A 278 -1.27 6.49 7.46
CA GLY A 278 -2.39 6.94 6.64
C GLY A 278 -2.13 6.65 5.17
N TYR A 279 -2.83 7.38 4.31
CA TYR A 279 -2.69 7.27 2.87
C TYR A 279 -2.29 8.60 2.25
N LYS A 280 -1.34 8.55 1.32
CA LYS A 280 -0.93 9.69 0.50
C LYS A 280 -0.74 9.20 -0.93
N ASP A 281 -1.32 9.92 -1.89
CA ASP A 281 -1.28 9.56 -3.32
C ASP A 281 -1.71 8.10 -3.57
N GLY A 282 -2.67 7.61 -2.78
CA GLY A 282 -3.20 6.26 -2.90
C GLY A 282 -2.32 5.16 -2.31
N ASN A 283 -1.23 5.53 -1.64
CA ASN A 283 -0.26 4.61 -1.05
C ASN A 283 -0.25 4.73 0.46
N LYS A 284 -0.06 3.60 1.14
CA LYS A 284 0.04 3.59 2.60
C LYS A 284 1.37 4.21 3.02
N VAL A 285 1.33 5.25 3.84
CA VAL A 285 2.51 5.94 4.35
C VAL A 285 2.55 5.88 5.87
N SER A 286 3.74 5.70 6.42
CA SER A 286 4.00 5.83 7.86
C SER A 286 4.88 7.05 8.08
N LEU A 287 4.45 7.95 8.95
CA LEU A 287 5.11 9.23 9.18
C LEU A 287 5.09 9.59 10.65
N GLY A 288 6.21 10.11 11.12
CA GLY A 288 6.34 10.73 12.42
C GLY A 288 7.18 11.98 12.37
N CYS A 289 6.88 12.90 13.28
CA CYS A 289 7.68 14.08 13.48
C CYS A 289 7.73 14.51 14.94
N SER A 290 8.73 15.34 15.26
CA SER A 290 8.90 15.95 16.57
C SER A 290 9.17 17.45 16.45
N VAL A 291 8.77 18.23 17.46
CA VAL A 291 9.09 19.66 17.57
C VAL A 291 10.59 19.92 17.61
N LYS A 292 11.42 18.91 17.89
CA LYS A 292 12.89 19.00 17.85
C LYS A 292 13.47 18.93 16.43
N GLY A 293 12.63 18.79 15.40
CA GLY A 293 13.06 18.82 13.99
C GLY A 293 13.29 17.47 13.34
N LYS A 294 13.16 16.36 14.10
CA LYS A 294 13.27 15.02 13.53
C LYS A 294 11.98 14.60 12.83
N VAL A 295 12.09 14.07 11.62
CA VAL A 295 11.04 13.42 10.83
C VAL A 295 11.46 11.98 10.57
N TRP A 296 10.54 11.02 10.58
CA TRP A 296 10.84 9.61 10.34
C TRP A 296 9.66 8.81 9.78
N SER A 297 9.96 7.63 9.25
CA SER A 297 9.04 6.60 8.75
C SER A 297 9.47 5.22 9.27
N TYR A 298 8.58 4.22 9.21
CA TYR A 298 8.98 2.80 9.39
C TYR A 298 9.65 2.21 8.15
N LEU A 299 9.60 2.92 7.04
CA LEU A 299 10.25 2.50 5.80
C LEU A 299 11.78 2.59 5.93
N ARG A 300 12.44 1.70 5.19
CA ARG A 300 13.86 1.78 4.86
C ARG A 300 13.99 1.92 3.35
N GLY A 301 15.09 2.50 2.91
CA GLY A 301 15.41 2.63 1.49
C GLY A 301 16.91 2.64 1.29
N ASN A 302 17.35 2.46 0.05
CA ASN A 302 18.75 2.67 -0.30
C ASN A 302 19.15 4.15 -0.16
N LEU A 303 20.44 4.46 -0.33
CA LEU A 303 20.95 5.83 -0.18
C LEU A 303 20.27 6.84 -1.13
N GLN A 304 20.00 6.46 -2.37
CA GLN A 304 19.34 7.31 -3.36
C GLN A 304 17.87 7.56 -2.98
N GLU A 305 17.15 6.52 -2.57
CA GLU A 305 15.76 6.62 -2.06
C GLU A 305 15.68 7.51 -0.81
N LEU A 306 16.67 7.45 0.08
CA LEU A 306 16.75 8.34 1.25
C LEU A 306 16.86 9.81 0.84
N THR A 307 17.73 10.15 -0.11
CA THR A 307 17.88 11.54 -0.58
C THR A 307 16.62 12.05 -1.29
N ALA A 308 15.98 11.21 -2.10
CA ALA A 308 14.70 11.52 -2.74
C ALA A 308 13.59 11.74 -1.71
N TRP A 309 13.50 10.88 -0.69
CA TRP A 309 12.56 11.05 0.41
C TRP A 309 12.82 12.34 1.20
N CYS A 310 14.08 12.66 1.48
CA CYS A 310 14.48 13.92 2.14
C CYS A 310 14.01 15.15 1.35
N ARG A 311 14.16 15.18 0.01
CA ARG A 311 13.64 16.28 -0.83
C ARG A 311 12.13 16.47 -0.64
N THR A 312 11.36 15.38 -0.72
CA THR A 312 9.90 15.40 -0.50
C THR A 312 9.54 15.92 0.89
N VAL A 313 10.25 15.48 1.93
CA VAL A 313 10.05 15.99 3.31
C VAL A 313 10.35 17.49 3.38
N GLY A 314 11.47 17.92 2.80
CA GLY A 314 11.89 19.32 2.79
C GLY A 314 10.87 20.22 2.12
N ASP A 315 10.40 19.84 0.93
CA ASP A 315 9.46 20.60 0.11
C ASP A 315 8.15 20.84 0.86
N ILE A 316 7.65 19.84 1.59
CA ILE A 316 6.43 19.97 2.39
C ILE A 316 6.66 20.85 3.63
N ILE A 317 7.74 20.63 4.39
CA ILE A 317 7.94 21.33 5.68
C ILE A 317 8.22 22.83 5.49
N ASN A 318 8.89 23.22 4.42
CA ASN A 318 9.17 24.62 4.14
C ASN A 318 8.04 25.37 3.44
N ASN A 319 7.07 24.68 2.86
CA ASN A 319 5.95 25.34 2.20
C ASN A 319 5.14 26.16 3.22
N ALA A 320 5.14 27.49 3.04
CA ALA A 320 4.50 28.43 3.95
C ALA A 320 2.96 28.36 3.90
N ASP A 321 2.40 27.92 2.77
CA ASP A 321 0.96 27.83 2.53
C ASP A 321 0.33 26.64 3.25
N ILE A 322 1.13 25.67 3.69
CA ILE A 322 0.66 24.53 4.47
C ILE A 322 0.50 24.95 5.94
N ASN A 323 -0.74 24.90 6.42
CA ASN A 323 -1.04 25.14 7.82
C ASN A 323 -0.59 23.92 8.67
N PRO A 324 0.36 24.07 9.62
CA PRO A 324 0.84 22.97 10.47
C PRO A 324 -0.21 22.41 11.46
N ASN A 325 -1.39 23.02 11.54
CA ASN A 325 -2.50 22.55 12.38
C ASN A 325 -3.43 21.56 11.68
N THR A 326 -3.34 21.40 10.36
CA THR A 326 -4.19 20.48 9.58
C THR A 326 -3.90 19.01 9.84
N VAL A 327 -2.80 18.67 10.52
CA VAL A 327 -2.43 17.28 10.90
C VAL A 327 -3.58 16.49 11.54
N LEU A 328 -4.49 17.16 12.27
CA LEU A 328 -5.62 16.52 12.92
C LEU A 328 -6.84 16.34 12.00
N GLU A 329 -6.99 17.16 10.96
CA GLU A 329 -8.20 17.23 10.12
C GLU A 329 -8.50 15.92 9.40
N HIS A 330 -7.45 15.18 9.06
CA HIS A 330 -7.55 13.91 8.33
C HIS A 330 -7.36 12.67 9.21
N THR A 331 -7.37 12.84 10.54
CA THR A 331 -7.24 11.71 11.46
C THR A 331 -8.54 10.93 11.60
N LEU A 332 -8.41 9.64 11.90
CA LEU A 332 -9.56 8.77 12.18
C LEU A 332 -9.95 8.86 13.66
N GLN A 333 -11.24 9.04 13.90
CA GLN A 333 -11.83 8.98 15.24
C GLN A 333 -12.38 7.57 15.47
N VAL A 334 -11.97 6.93 16.57
CA VAL A 334 -12.41 5.57 16.90
C VAL A 334 -13.23 5.62 18.18
N GLU A 335 -14.46 5.11 18.11
CA GLU A 335 -15.38 5.01 19.24
C GLU A 335 -15.76 3.55 19.44
N THR A 336 -15.71 3.08 20.69
CA THR A 336 -16.30 1.78 21.03
C THR A 336 -17.80 1.95 21.26
N ILE A 337 -18.61 1.29 20.44
CA ILE A 337 -20.07 1.42 20.45
C ILE A 337 -20.75 0.16 20.99
N THR A 338 -21.95 0.31 21.53
CA THR A 338 -22.76 -0.78 22.11
C THR A 338 -24.11 -0.96 21.40
N SER A 339 -24.37 -0.14 20.36
CA SER A 339 -25.58 -0.18 19.55
C SER A 339 -25.27 0.24 18.12
N LYS A 340 -26.12 -0.18 17.17
CA LYS A 340 -25.98 0.18 15.74
C LYS A 340 -25.93 1.71 15.56
N PRO A 341 -25.00 2.27 14.77
CA PRO A 341 -25.00 3.69 14.43
C PRO A 341 -26.26 4.10 13.66
N ILE A 342 -26.73 5.34 13.84
CA ILE A 342 -27.84 5.92 13.07
C ILE A 342 -27.33 6.40 11.70
N VAL A 343 -26.75 5.47 10.95
CA VAL A 343 -26.25 5.67 9.58
C VAL A 343 -26.56 4.41 8.78
N THR A 344 -26.98 4.56 7.53
CA THR A 344 -27.30 3.43 6.66
C THR A 344 -26.02 2.64 6.31
N PRO A 345 -25.94 1.33 6.60
CA PRO A 345 -24.86 0.49 6.11
C PRO A 345 -25.02 0.30 4.60
N ILE A 346 -23.94 0.39 3.84
CA ILE A 346 -23.95 0.34 2.37
C ILE A 346 -23.16 -0.85 1.82
N ALA A 347 -22.20 -1.35 2.58
CA ALA A 347 -21.47 -2.58 2.27
C ALA A 347 -21.10 -3.33 3.54
N VAL A 348 -20.92 -4.64 3.37
CA VAL A 348 -20.22 -5.52 4.28
C VAL A 348 -19.17 -6.27 3.47
N ASP A 349 -18.01 -6.51 4.07
CA ASP A 349 -16.97 -7.27 3.41
C ASP A 349 -16.25 -8.22 4.36
N TRP A 350 -15.57 -9.22 3.78
CA TRP A 350 -14.70 -10.12 4.53
C TRP A 350 -13.70 -9.33 5.38
N ASN A 351 -13.29 -9.92 6.50
CA ASN A 351 -12.27 -9.30 7.32
C ASN A 351 -11.00 -9.06 6.47
N PRO A 352 -10.39 -7.84 6.49
CA PRO A 352 -9.23 -7.53 5.66
C PRO A 352 -8.05 -8.49 5.81
N GLU A 353 -7.89 -9.12 6.97
CA GLU A 353 -6.85 -10.13 7.21
C GLU A 353 -7.03 -11.39 6.34
N MET A 354 -8.25 -11.69 5.88
CA MET A 354 -8.49 -12.82 4.99
C MET A 354 -7.85 -12.61 3.61
N TYR A 355 -7.80 -11.36 3.14
CA TYR A 355 -7.23 -11.02 1.83
C TYR A 355 -5.70 -11.04 1.77
N LYS A 356 -5.03 -11.24 2.90
CA LYS A 356 -3.56 -11.43 2.94
C LYS A 356 -3.14 -12.83 2.48
N PHE A 357 -4.09 -13.72 2.25
CA PHE A 357 -3.83 -15.08 1.84
C PHE A 357 -4.57 -15.38 0.54
N SER A 358 -4.04 -16.33 -0.22
CA SER A 358 -4.70 -16.82 -1.44
C SER A 358 -6.13 -17.26 -1.13
N GLU A 359 -7.07 -16.87 -1.99
CA GLU A 359 -8.48 -17.21 -1.87
C GLU A 359 -8.72 -18.73 -1.75
N SER A 360 -7.81 -19.55 -2.28
CA SER A 360 -7.89 -21.02 -2.24
C SER A 360 -7.66 -21.60 -0.85
N ARG A 361 -7.16 -20.78 0.08
CA ARG A 361 -6.96 -21.14 1.49
C ARG A 361 -8.28 -21.40 2.22
N TYR A 362 -9.35 -20.76 1.78
CA TYR A 362 -10.64 -20.75 2.46
C TYR A 362 -11.64 -21.62 1.70
N GLN A 363 -12.13 -22.67 2.35
CA GLN A 363 -13.21 -23.50 1.84
C GLN A 363 -14.39 -23.35 2.77
N ILE A 364 -15.50 -22.79 2.27
CA ILE A 364 -16.72 -22.57 3.04
C ILE A 364 -17.75 -23.57 2.58
N TYR A 365 -18.37 -24.27 3.52
CA TYR A 365 -19.40 -25.26 3.28
C TYR A 365 -20.73 -24.69 3.75
N LEU A 366 -21.62 -24.38 2.81
CA LEU A 366 -23.00 -23.97 3.11
C LEU A 366 -23.91 -25.17 2.85
N ASN A 367 -24.57 -25.66 3.89
CA ASN A 367 -25.42 -26.86 3.83
C ASN A 367 -24.68 -28.09 3.22
N GLY A 368 -23.39 -28.23 3.51
CA GLY A 368 -22.53 -29.30 2.97
C GLY A 368 -21.99 -29.06 1.55
N ILE A 369 -22.39 -27.99 0.86
CA ILE A 369 -21.85 -27.64 -0.46
C ILE A 369 -20.62 -26.74 -0.28
N ARG A 370 -19.47 -27.23 -0.75
CA ARG A 370 -18.21 -26.49 -0.72
C ARG A 370 -18.20 -25.37 -1.76
N SER A 371 -17.77 -24.19 -1.35
CA SER A 371 -17.45 -23.04 -2.20
C SER A 371 -16.13 -22.41 -1.74
N TYR A 372 -15.44 -21.74 -2.64
CA TYR A 372 -14.29 -20.88 -2.33
C TYR A 372 -14.70 -19.41 -2.27
N LEU A 373 -13.82 -18.51 -1.81
CA LEU A 373 -14.14 -17.08 -1.72
C LEU A 373 -14.53 -16.46 -3.07
N TRP A 374 -13.92 -16.88 -4.18
CA TRP A 374 -14.27 -16.39 -5.52
C TRP A 374 -15.61 -16.90 -6.05
N GLU A 375 -16.35 -17.70 -5.28
CA GLU A 375 -17.68 -18.22 -5.62
C GLU A 375 -18.75 -17.69 -4.66
N LEU A 376 -18.37 -16.81 -3.72
CA LEU A 376 -19.22 -16.39 -2.61
C LEU A 376 -19.40 -14.87 -2.59
N ASN A 377 -20.62 -14.45 -2.29
CA ASN A 377 -20.94 -13.08 -1.96
C ASN A 377 -21.11 -12.90 -0.46
N ILE A 378 -20.78 -11.69 -0.01
CA ILE A 378 -21.13 -11.20 1.32
C ILE A 378 -21.85 -9.87 1.18
N ASP A 379 -23.13 -9.84 1.59
CA ASP A 379 -24.06 -8.76 1.30
C ASP A 379 -24.85 -8.36 2.55
N ILE A 380 -25.25 -7.09 2.61
CA ILE A 380 -26.17 -6.61 3.64
C ILE A 380 -27.57 -7.17 3.35
N VAL A 381 -28.22 -7.73 4.36
CA VAL A 381 -29.60 -8.25 4.24
C VAL A 381 -30.62 -7.11 4.36
N ASP A 382 -30.38 -6.19 5.29
CA ASP A 382 -31.29 -5.07 5.55
C ASP A 382 -30.51 -3.76 5.81
N HIS A 383 -30.72 -2.80 4.92
CA HIS A 383 -30.11 -1.48 5.01
C HIS A 383 -30.86 -0.55 5.99
N GLN A 384 -32.14 -0.81 6.28
CA GLN A 384 -33.03 0.11 7.00
C GLN A 384 -33.48 -0.41 8.37
N GLY A 385 -33.31 -1.69 8.67
CA GLY A 385 -33.67 -2.26 9.97
C GLY A 385 -32.77 -1.85 11.13
N ASP A 386 -33.13 -2.24 12.34
CA ASP A 386 -32.37 -1.92 13.56
C ASP A 386 -31.13 -2.81 13.76
N HIS A 387 -31.03 -3.88 12.98
CA HIS A 387 -29.99 -4.90 13.10
C HIS A 387 -28.89 -4.71 12.04
N LEU A 388 -27.69 -5.22 12.33
CA LEU A 388 -26.59 -5.33 11.36
C LEU A 388 -26.56 -6.75 10.81
N ARG A 389 -27.50 -7.06 9.91
CA ARG A 389 -27.59 -8.38 9.27
C ARG A 389 -26.86 -8.43 7.95
N PHE A 390 -26.15 -9.52 7.73
CA PHE A 390 -25.45 -9.81 6.49
C PHE A 390 -25.65 -11.26 6.11
N SER A 391 -25.49 -11.57 4.83
CA SER A 391 -25.56 -12.93 4.32
C SER A 391 -24.27 -13.33 3.65
N ILE A 392 -23.96 -14.62 3.71
CA ILE A 392 -22.94 -15.26 2.87
C ILE A 392 -23.70 -16.20 1.94
N SER A 393 -23.53 -15.99 0.64
CA SER A 393 -24.28 -16.74 -0.38
C SER A 393 -23.38 -17.30 -1.49
N SER A 394 -23.69 -18.51 -1.90
CA SER A 394 -23.28 -19.09 -3.18
C SER A 394 -24.46 -19.05 -4.16
N GLU A 395 -24.29 -19.58 -5.37
CA GLU A 395 -25.40 -19.72 -6.31
C GLU A 395 -26.57 -20.59 -5.78
N LEU A 396 -26.31 -21.48 -4.81
CA LEU A 396 -27.26 -22.49 -4.35
C LEU A 396 -27.83 -22.21 -2.96
N HIS A 397 -27.03 -21.63 -2.06
CA HIS A 397 -27.39 -21.49 -0.65
C HIS A 397 -26.98 -20.12 -0.13
N THR A 398 -27.83 -19.58 0.75
CA THR A 398 -27.60 -18.33 1.49
C THR A 398 -27.74 -18.62 2.97
N VAL A 399 -26.77 -18.16 3.76
CA VAL A 399 -26.82 -18.22 5.23
C VAL A 399 -26.71 -16.80 5.75
N GLU A 400 -27.62 -16.44 6.66
CA GLU A 400 -27.69 -15.11 7.26
C GLU A 400 -27.02 -15.09 8.65
N PHE A 401 -26.44 -13.95 8.97
CA PHE A 401 -25.76 -13.67 10.23
C PHE A 401 -26.13 -12.27 10.73
N GLU A 402 -25.99 -12.05 12.02
CA GLU A 402 -26.22 -10.76 12.67
C GLU A 402 -25.01 -10.38 13.53
N LEU A 403 -24.48 -9.18 13.32
CA LEU A 403 -23.55 -8.54 14.26
C LEU A 403 -24.34 -7.87 15.37
N VAL A 404 -24.26 -8.44 16.56
CA VAL A 404 -24.93 -7.94 17.76
C VAL A 404 -23.95 -7.10 18.57
N LEU A 405 -24.33 -5.87 18.88
CA LEU A 405 -23.58 -4.97 19.76
C LEU A 405 -24.29 -4.89 21.11
N GLY A 406 -23.53 -4.81 22.20
CA GLY A 406 -24.12 -4.76 23.53
C GLY A 406 -23.14 -4.44 24.64
N VAL A 407 -23.54 -4.82 25.86
CA VAL A 407 -22.74 -4.65 27.08
C VAL A 407 -22.67 -6.00 27.78
N ALA A 408 -21.45 -6.48 28.05
CA ALA A 408 -21.19 -7.63 28.89
C ALA A 408 -20.79 -7.19 30.30
N GLN A 409 -20.96 -8.08 31.28
CA GLN A 409 -20.48 -7.88 32.65
C GLN A 409 -19.15 -8.61 32.83
N LEU A 410 -18.06 -7.88 33.03
CA LEU A 410 -16.73 -8.44 33.29
C LEU A 410 -16.29 -8.01 34.69
N ASN A 411 -16.16 -8.96 35.62
CA ASN A 411 -15.83 -8.69 37.03
C ASN A 411 -16.78 -7.69 37.72
N GLY A 412 -18.05 -7.64 37.30
CA GLY A 412 -19.07 -6.71 37.84
C GLY A 412 -19.06 -5.33 37.20
N GLU A 413 -18.18 -5.08 36.23
CA GLU A 413 -18.14 -3.83 35.47
C GLU A 413 -18.78 -4.02 34.08
N PRO A 414 -19.64 -3.09 33.63
CA PRO A 414 -20.20 -3.10 32.29
C PRO A 414 -19.11 -2.75 31.26
N VAL A 415 -18.85 -3.67 30.33
CA VAL A 415 -17.90 -3.46 29.23
C VAL A 415 -18.61 -3.61 27.88
N PRO A 416 -18.32 -2.76 26.90
CA PRO A 416 -18.84 -2.95 25.54
C PRO A 416 -18.46 -4.32 24.99
N SER A 417 -19.42 -5.00 24.37
CA SER A 417 -19.25 -6.32 23.78
C SER A 417 -19.86 -6.37 22.38
N PHE A 418 -19.45 -7.38 21.62
CA PHE A 418 -20.08 -7.76 20.37
C PHE A 418 -20.17 -9.28 20.28
N ASP A 419 -21.06 -9.78 19.42
CA ASP A 419 -21.12 -11.19 19.04
C ASP A 419 -21.60 -11.32 17.58
N ILE A 420 -21.35 -12.47 16.97
CA ILE A 420 -21.93 -12.87 15.68
C ILE A 420 -22.90 -14.01 15.92
N LEU A 421 -24.14 -13.83 15.52
CA LEU A 421 -25.18 -14.86 15.58
C LEU A 421 -25.50 -15.35 14.18
N GLN A 422 -25.65 -16.66 14.00
CA GLN A 422 -26.23 -17.22 12.80
C GLN A 422 -27.75 -17.13 12.88
N ILE A 423 -28.38 -16.68 11.80
CA ILE A 423 -29.84 -16.62 11.67
C ILE A 423 -30.30 -17.87 10.91
N GLY A 424 -31.16 -18.65 11.57
CA GLY A 424 -31.63 -19.93 11.04
C GLY A 424 -30.64 -21.08 11.24
N ASN A 425 -31.02 -22.26 10.74
CA ASN A 425 -30.40 -23.53 11.12
C ASN A 425 -29.64 -24.21 9.97
N ILE A 426 -29.27 -23.47 8.91
CA ILE A 426 -28.50 -24.03 7.79
C ILE A 426 -27.07 -24.29 8.29
N PRO A 427 -26.54 -25.53 8.25
CA PRO A 427 -25.18 -25.79 8.67
C PRO A 427 -24.17 -24.99 7.84
N ALA A 428 -23.24 -24.31 8.49
CA ALA A 428 -22.23 -23.51 7.83
C ALA A 428 -20.85 -23.73 8.49
N GLU A 429 -19.88 -24.18 7.70
CA GLU A 429 -18.53 -24.51 8.20
C GLU A 429 -17.46 -23.86 7.32
N ILE A 430 -16.28 -23.66 7.89
CA ILE A 430 -15.12 -23.16 7.16
C ILE A 430 -13.90 -24.01 7.46
N ILE A 431 -13.11 -24.26 6.42
CA ILE A 431 -11.76 -24.78 6.49
C ILE A 431 -10.81 -23.64 6.12
N SER A 432 -9.94 -23.26 7.06
CA SER A 432 -8.87 -22.27 6.84
C SER A 432 -7.53 -22.94 7.07
N GLY A 433 -6.81 -23.24 5.98
CA GLY A 433 -5.60 -24.06 6.04
C GLY A 433 -5.93 -25.48 6.51
N SER A 434 -5.52 -25.85 7.73
CA SER A 434 -5.77 -27.17 8.33
C SER A 434 -6.83 -27.17 9.43
N LYS A 435 -7.39 -26.00 9.79
CA LYS A 435 -8.39 -25.88 10.86
C LYS A 435 -9.79 -25.90 10.25
N THR A 436 -10.66 -26.73 10.81
CA THR A 436 -12.10 -26.76 10.50
C THR A 436 -12.87 -26.25 11.72
N GLU A 437 -13.82 -25.35 11.51
CA GLU A 437 -14.69 -24.81 12.56
C GLU A 437 -16.04 -24.37 11.99
N GLN A 438 -17.01 -24.09 12.87
CA GLN A 438 -18.30 -23.52 12.46
C GLN A 438 -18.06 -22.10 11.92
N LEU A 439 -18.73 -21.76 10.82
CA LEU A 439 -18.54 -20.46 10.16
C LEU A 439 -18.88 -19.29 11.09
N VAL A 440 -19.92 -19.44 11.92
CA VAL A 440 -20.30 -18.43 12.91
C VAL A 440 -19.17 -18.14 13.90
N ASP A 441 -18.48 -19.16 14.39
CA ASP A 441 -17.38 -19.00 15.36
C ASP A 441 -16.16 -18.36 14.70
N TYR A 442 -15.84 -18.78 13.47
CA TYR A 442 -14.78 -18.15 12.68
C TYR A 442 -15.02 -16.65 12.47
N LEU A 443 -16.26 -16.26 12.18
CA LEU A 443 -16.64 -14.85 11.97
C LEU A 443 -16.60 -14.03 13.27
N LYS A 444 -16.60 -14.65 14.46
CA LYS A 444 -16.37 -13.91 15.72
C LYS A 444 -14.92 -13.43 15.82
N ASP A 445 -13.98 -14.27 15.41
CA ASP A 445 -12.56 -13.92 15.39
C ASP A 445 -12.21 -13.04 14.17
N MET A 446 -12.74 -13.40 13.00
CA MET A 446 -12.52 -12.74 11.71
C MET A 446 -13.76 -11.94 11.31
N THR A 447 -14.16 -11.02 12.19
CA THR A 447 -15.40 -10.24 12.02
C THR A 447 -15.43 -9.46 10.71
N PRO A 448 -16.51 -9.58 9.92
CA PRO A 448 -16.72 -8.76 8.73
C PRO A 448 -16.70 -7.27 9.01
N LEU A 449 -16.28 -6.50 8.02
CA LEU A 449 -16.16 -5.05 8.09
C LEU A 449 -17.41 -4.40 7.47
N PHE A 450 -18.15 -3.61 8.25
CA PHE A 450 -19.31 -2.86 7.78
C PHE A 450 -18.92 -1.44 7.38
N TRP A 451 -19.41 -0.97 6.23
CA TRP A 451 -19.18 0.38 5.72
C TRP A 451 -20.52 1.11 5.64
N PHE A 452 -20.52 2.40 5.97
CA PHE A 452 -21.72 3.22 6.06
C PHE A 452 -21.71 4.37 5.05
N ALA A 453 -22.88 4.92 4.76
CA ALA A 453 -23.09 5.95 3.73
C ALA A 453 -22.29 7.25 3.95
N ASP A 454 -21.92 7.55 5.20
CA ASP A 454 -21.12 8.73 5.58
C ASP A 454 -19.60 8.49 5.49
N GLY A 455 -19.17 7.28 5.11
CA GLY A 455 -17.78 6.88 4.95
C GLY A 455 -17.13 6.33 6.23
N SER A 456 -17.92 6.20 7.30
CA SER A 456 -17.52 5.50 8.51
C SER A 456 -17.51 3.98 8.33
N GLN A 457 -16.80 3.29 9.22
CA GLN A 457 -16.60 1.85 9.18
C GLN A 457 -16.79 1.25 10.57
N LEU A 458 -17.31 0.04 10.66
CA LEU A 458 -17.44 -0.71 11.90
C LEU A 458 -16.74 -2.06 11.78
N MET A 459 -15.75 -2.27 12.64
CA MET A 459 -15.06 -3.54 12.81
C MET A 459 -15.30 -4.00 14.25
N GLN A 460 -15.98 -5.15 14.42
CA GLN A 460 -16.44 -5.59 15.75
C GLN A 460 -17.31 -4.51 16.40
N ASN A 461 -16.90 -3.96 17.55
CA ASN A 461 -17.54 -2.82 18.20
C ASN A 461 -16.74 -1.50 18.07
N GLN A 462 -15.73 -1.46 17.20
CA GLN A 462 -14.91 -0.27 16.94
C GLN A 462 -15.48 0.50 15.73
N TYR A 463 -16.15 1.61 16.02
CA TYR A 463 -16.73 2.51 15.03
C TYR A 463 -15.74 3.60 14.66
N VAL A 464 -15.26 3.55 13.42
CA VAL A 464 -14.24 4.43 12.87
C VAL A 464 -14.90 5.49 12.01
N LYS A 465 -14.77 6.75 12.42
CA LYS A 465 -15.34 7.92 11.74
C LYS A 465 -14.25 8.80 11.13
N LEU A 466 -14.62 9.45 10.03
CA LEU A 466 -13.87 10.56 9.47
C LEU A 466 -14.19 11.84 10.26
N ARG A 467 -13.17 12.67 10.51
CA ARG A 467 -13.39 13.99 11.13
C ARG A 467 -13.99 15.00 10.17
N LYS A 468 -13.63 14.91 8.89
CA LYS A 468 -14.15 15.73 7.82
C LYS A 468 -14.92 14.84 6.86
N HIS A 469 -16.20 15.15 6.65
CA HIS A 469 -16.99 14.50 5.61
C HIS A 469 -16.50 14.88 4.23
N ALA A 470 -16.68 13.97 3.27
CA ALA A 470 -16.40 14.25 1.88
C ALA A 470 -17.33 15.35 1.37
N ASP A 471 -16.85 16.16 0.43
CA ASP A 471 -17.71 17.06 -0.33
C ASP A 471 -18.58 16.26 -1.31
N HIS A 472 -19.60 16.90 -1.89
CA HIS A 472 -20.37 16.32 -2.99
C HIS A 472 -19.47 15.92 -4.17
N ILE A 473 -19.84 14.85 -4.88
CA ILE A 473 -19.14 14.49 -6.11
C ILE A 473 -19.20 15.64 -7.13
N PRO A 474 -18.07 15.99 -7.78
CA PRO A 474 -18.06 16.94 -8.88
C PRO A 474 -18.97 16.48 -10.05
N LEU A 475 -19.78 17.41 -10.58
CA LEU A 475 -20.75 17.06 -11.64
C LEU A 475 -20.08 16.64 -12.96
N ASP A 476 -18.84 17.02 -13.22
CA ASP A 476 -18.05 16.57 -14.38
C ASP A 476 -17.66 15.08 -14.30
N GLN A 477 -17.65 14.49 -13.11
CA GLN A 477 -17.47 13.05 -12.90
C GLN A 477 -18.76 12.25 -13.15
N ILE A 478 -19.91 12.93 -13.32
CA ILE A 478 -21.19 12.31 -13.69
C ILE A 478 -21.39 12.47 -15.21
N ILE A 479 -21.45 11.36 -15.92
CA ILE A 479 -21.65 11.28 -17.36
C ILE A 479 -23.12 10.91 -17.62
N SER A 480 -23.86 11.80 -18.28
CA SER A 480 -25.24 11.52 -18.71
C SER A 480 -25.22 10.85 -20.08
N GLN A 481 -25.94 9.74 -20.22
CA GLN A 481 -26.02 8.98 -21.46
C GLN A 481 -27.43 8.47 -21.72
N GLN A 482 -27.76 8.29 -22.99
CA GLN A 482 -29.08 7.81 -23.40
C GLN A 482 -29.15 6.28 -23.34
N TRP A 483 -30.29 5.76 -22.90
CA TRP A 483 -30.57 4.33 -22.77
C TRP A 483 -31.72 3.87 -23.69
N PRO A 484 -31.60 4.00 -25.02
CA PRO A 484 -32.68 3.67 -25.94
C PRO A 484 -32.94 2.16 -25.98
N GLY A 485 -34.20 1.78 -25.77
CA GLY A 485 -34.63 0.38 -25.82
C GLY A 485 -34.05 -0.49 -24.71
N VAL A 486 -33.65 0.12 -23.58
CA VAL A 486 -33.17 -0.59 -22.39
C VAL A 486 -34.28 -0.63 -21.36
N ASN A 487 -34.56 -1.81 -20.82
CA ASN A 487 -35.41 -1.95 -19.65
C ASN A 487 -34.58 -1.70 -18.40
N LEU A 488 -34.79 -0.57 -17.74
CA LEU A 488 -34.00 -0.18 -16.56
C LEU A 488 -34.21 -1.10 -15.34
N SER A 489 -35.15 -2.04 -15.40
CA SER A 489 -35.32 -3.10 -14.38
C SER A 489 -34.45 -4.33 -14.66
N HIS A 490 -33.84 -4.43 -15.85
CA HIS A 490 -32.99 -5.56 -16.26
C HIS A 490 -31.51 -5.15 -16.14
N GLU A 491 -30.85 -5.57 -15.06
CA GLU A 491 -29.42 -5.30 -14.82
C GLU A 491 -28.52 -6.14 -15.74
N SER A 492 -28.49 -7.46 -15.52
CA SER A 492 -27.59 -8.41 -16.17
C SER A 492 -28.10 -8.91 -17.51
N GLN A 493 -27.18 -9.18 -18.44
CA GLN A 493 -27.47 -9.85 -19.72
C GLN A 493 -27.71 -11.36 -19.56
N GLY A 494 -27.39 -11.92 -18.39
CA GLY A 494 -27.53 -13.33 -18.07
C GLY A 494 -26.51 -14.20 -18.81
N ILE A 495 -26.98 -15.34 -19.31
CA ILE A 495 -26.20 -16.32 -20.09
C ILE A 495 -26.80 -16.46 -21.49
N HIS A 496 -26.05 -17.03 -22.43
CA HIS A 496 -26.49 -17.13 -23.82
C HIS A 496 -27.78 -17.97 -24.00
N PRO A 497 -28.80 -17.50 -24.75
CA PRO A 497 -28.83 -16.24 -25.51
C PRO A 497 -29.03 -15.02 -24.60
N TYR A 498 -28.19 -14.00 -24.78
CA TYR A 498 -28.16 -12.83 -23.92
C TYR A 498 -29.43 -11.98 -24.03
N LEU A 499 -29.83 -11.41 -22.88
CA LEU A 499 -30.93 -10.46 -22.80
C LEU A 499 -30.51 -9.10 -23.36
N GLN A 500 -30.91 -8.78 -24.59
CA GLN A 500 -30.41 -7.62 -25.33
C GLN A 500 -30.96 -6.26 -24.85
N ASP A 501 -32.04 -6.25 -24.06
CA ASP A 501 -32.62 -5.03 -23.49
C ASP A 501 -32.10 -4.73 -22.07
N SER A 502 -31.10 -5.48 -21.58
CA SER A 502 -30.49 -5.24 -20.28
C SER A 502 -29.49 -4.08 -20.31
N ILE A 503 -29.27 -3.49 -19.13
CA ILE A 503 -28.27 -2.44 -18.91
C ILE A 503 -26.88 -2.96 -19.27
N GLN A 504 -26.49 -4.13 -18.76
CA GLN A 504 -25.17 -4.73 -18.99
C GLN A 504 -24.89 -4.98 -20.47
N TYR A 505 -25.82 -5.60 -21.21
CA TYR A 505 -25.63 -5.88 -22.64
C TYR A 505 -25.41 -4.58 -23.43
N LYS A 506 -26.25 -3.59 -23.20
CA LYS A 506 -26.20 -2.30 -23.90
C LYS A 506 -24.94 -1.52 -23.55
N PHE A 507 -24.53 -1.56 -22.29
CA PHE A 507 -23.32 -0.89 -21.85
C PHE A 507 -22.05 -1.54 -22.42
N ILE A 508 -21.98 -2.88 -22.45
CA ILE A 508 -20.90 -3.62 -23.12
C ILE A 508 -20.76 -3.19 -24.58
N GLU A 509 -21.87 -3.09 -25.32
CA GLU A 509 -21.84 -2.65 -26.72
C GLU A 509 -21.32 -1.21 -26.88
N GLN A 510 -21.66 -0.31 -25.96
CA GLN A 510 -21.19 1.08 -25.98
C GLN A 510 -19.68 1.20 -25.74
N ILE A 511 -19.13 0.37 -24.84
CA ILE A 511 -17.71 0.40 -24.48
C ILE A 511 -16.85 -0.56 -25.32
N ARG A 512 -17.45 -1.38 -26.20
CA ARG A 512 -16.77 -2.47 -26.94
C ARG A 512 -15.50 -2.04 -27.68
N ASN A 513 -15.50 -0.81 -28.21
CA ASN A 513 -14.37 -0.28 -28.99
C ASN A 513 -13.33 0.45 -28.13
N GLN A 514 -13.58 0.61 -26.83
CA GLN A 514 -12.69 1.31 -25.89
C GLN A 514 -11.66 0.37 -25.25
N TYR A 515 -11.93 -0.93 -25.28
CA TYR A 515 -11.13 -1.95 -24.59
C TYR A 515 -10.62 -3.03 -25.53
N GLU A 516 -9.39 -3.49 -25.34
CA GLU A 516 -8.84 -4.67 -26.04
C GLU A 516 -9.53 -5.95 -25.56
N ILE A 517 -9.68 -6.08 -24.25
CA ILE A 517 -10.34 -7.22 -23.58
C ILE A 517 -11.56 -6.71 -22.79
N ILE A 518 -12.67 -7.46 -22.88
CA ILE A 518 -13.87 -7.23 -22.06
C ILE A 518 -14.27 -8.53 -21.42
N TYR A 519 -14.45 -8.49 -20.11
CA TYR A 519 -14.79 -9.65 -19.29
C TYR A 519 -16.08 -9.37 -18.49
N ASP A 520 -17.09 -10.23 -18.65
CA ASP A 520 -18.36 -10.24 -17.91
C ASP A 520 -18.15 -11.00 -16.60
N ASP A 521 -17.81 -10.29 -15.53
CA ASP A 521 -17.52 -10.88 -14.22
C ASP A 521 -18.75 -10.98 -13.30
N ASP A 522 -19.92 -10.49 -13.74
CA ASP A 522 -21.21 -10.52 -13.03
C ASP A 522 -21.55 -11.90 -12.44
N GLY A 523 -21.83 -11.93 -11.14
CA GLY A 523 -22.24 -13.11 -10.37
C GLY A 523 -21.46 -13.31 -9.07
N SER A 524 -21.85 -14.29 -8.25
CA SER A 524 -21.29 -14.49 -6.89
C SER A 524 -19.77 -14.56 -6.86
N GLY A 525 -19.11 -13.70 -6.09
CA GLY A 525 -17.65 -13.60 -5.98
C GLY A 525 -16.97 -12.70 -7.01
N GLU A 526 -17.71 -11.82 -7.69
CA GLU A 526 -17.19 -10.86 -8.67
C GLU A 526 -16.25 -9.79 -8.07
N ILE A 527 -15.39 -9.26 -8.94
CA ILE A 527 -14.64 -8.02 -8.74
C ILE A 527 -15.52 -6.80 -9.07
N ALA A 528 -16.25 -6.90 -10.18
CA ALA A 528 -17.18 -5.90 -10.74
C ALA A 528 -18.11 -6.60 -11.74
N ASP A 529 -19.17 -5.96 -12.22
CA ASP A 529 -20.07 -6.58 -13.21
C ASP A 529 -19.41 -6.72 -14.60
N ILE A 530 -18.64 -5.70 -15.00
CA ILE A 530 -17.89 -5.68 -16.27
C ILE A 530 -16.48 -5.17 -16.00
N ILE A 531 -15.49 -5.83 -16.62
CA ILE A 531 -14.09 -5.44 -16.57
C ILE A 531 -13.61 -5.14 -17.99
N GLY A 532 -13.14 -3.92 -18.22
CA GLY A 532 -12.43 -3.52 -19.43
C GLY A 532 -10.92 -3.50 -19.18
N ILE A 533 -10.12 -4.05 -20.09
CA ILE A 533 -8.66 -4.12 -19.95
C ILE A 533 -7.99 -3.63 -21.23
N ASN A 534 -6.96 -2.78 -21.06
CA ASN A 534 -6.06 -2.31 -22.12
C ASN A 534 -4.60 -2.48 -21.71
N ASP A 535 -3.76 -2.92 -22.65
CA ASP A 535 -2.32 -3.04 -22.44
C ASP A 535 -1.60 -1.74 -22.83
N SER A 536 -1.05 -1.04 -21.84
CA SER A 536 -0.22 0.15 -22.05
C SER A 536 1.27 -0.24 -21.99
N ALA A 537 2.19 0.64 -22.41
CA ALA A 537 3.62 0.33 -22.45
C ALA A 537 4.21 -0.10 -21.09
N ASN A 538 3.84 0.62 -20.01
CA ASN A 538 4.43 0.46 -18.68
C ASN A 538 3.43 -0.01 -17.60
N HIS A 539 2.14 -0.14 -17.94
CA HIS A 539 1.08 -0.52 -17.02
C HIS A 539 -0.06 -1.21 -17.77
N ILE A 540 -0.96 -1.85 -17.03
CA ILE A 540 -2.19 -2.43 -17.57
C ILE A 540 -3.36 -1.64 -16.98
N ASP A 541 -4.17 -1.02 -17.83
CA ASP A 541 -5.34 -0.25 -17.41
C ASP A 541 -6.52 -1.20 -17.18
N ILE A 542 -7.04 -1.21 -15.95
CA ILE A 542 -8.16 -2.03 -15.50
C ILE A 542 -9.34 -1.13 -15.16
N HIS A 543 -10.41 -1.21 -15.96
CA HIS A 543 -11.64 -0.48 -15.73
C HIS A 543 -12.70 -1.40 -15.13
N LEU A 544 -13.06 -1.14 -13.88
CA LEU A 544 -14.09 -1.86 -13.14
C LEU A 544 -15.41 -1.09 -13.25
N TYR A 545 -16.45 -1.74 -13.76
CA TYR A 545 -17.78 -1.16 -13.90
C TYR A 545 -18.77 -1.89 -12.99
N HIS A 546 -19.34 -1.15 -12.05
CA HIS A 546 -20.37 -1.60 -11.12
C HIS A 546 -21.73 -1.12 -11.61
N LEU A 547 -22.59 -2.05 -12.01
CA LEU A 547 -23.87 -1.80 -12.63
C LEU A 547 -24.99 -2.06 -11.63
N LYS A 548 -26.02 -1.21 -11.65
CA LYS A 548 -27.24 -1.51 -10.89
C LYS A 548 -28.50 -1.12 -11.64
N TYR A 549 -29.53 -1.97 -11.59
CA TYR A 549 -30.85 -1.61 -12.11
C TYR A 549 -31.43 -0.40 -11.37
N ALA A 550 -32.35 0.29 -12.03
CA ALA A 550 -33.16 1.31 -11.40
C ALA A 550 -34.32 0.63 -10.68
N ARG A 551 -34.49 0.86 -9.37
CA ARG A 551 -35.67 0.35 -8.64
C ARG A 551 -36.96 0.79 -9.36
N ASN A 552 -37.86 -0.17 -9.58
CA ASN A 552 -39.10 -0.01 -10.35
C ASN A 552 -38.90 0.41 -11.83
N GLY A 553 -37.68 0.34 -12.37
CA GLY A 553 -37.37 0.71 -13.74
C GLY A 553 -37.53 2.21 -14.06
N GLN A 554 -37.47 3.07 -13.04
CA GLN A 554 -37.76 4.49 -13.18
C GLN A 554 -36.54 5.37 -12.89
N ILE A 555 -36.41 6.43 -13.68
CA ILE A 555 -35.46 7.51 -13.42
C ILE A 555 -36.02 8.40 -12.31
N GLY A 556 -35.23 8.66 -11.26
CA GLY A 556 -35.63 9.48 -10.13
C GLY A 556 -34.49 9.73 -9.14
N ASN A 557 -34.85 10.15 -7.93
CA ASN A 557 -33.90 10.43 -6.84
C ASN A 557 -33.98 9.38 -5.72
N ASN A 558 -34.17 8.12 -6.07
CA ASN A 558 -34.14 7.05 -5.07
C ASN A 558 -32.69 6.75 -4.66
N ILE A 559 -32.28 7.21 -3.48
CA ILE A 559 -30.94 6.97 -2.93
C ILE A 559 -30.62 5.48 -2.73
N GLU A 560 -31.63 4.62 -2.56
CA GLU A 560 -31.42 3.19 -2.41
C GLU A 560 -30.84 2.52 -3.64
N ASN A 561 -30.96 3.15 -4.82
CA ASN A 561 -30.26 2.72 -6.04
C ASN A 561 -28.73 2.86 -5.93
N PHE A 562 -28.24 3.62 -4.95
CA PHE A 562 -26.83 3.98 -4.81
C PHE A 562 -26.13 3.26 -3.66
N TYR A 563 -26.83 2.80 -2.62
CA TYR A 563 -26.18 2.17 -1.47
C TYR A 563 -25.32 0.96 -1.86
N GLN A 564 -25.92 -0.04 -2.52
CA GLN A 564 -25.21 -1.26 -2.90
C GLN A 564 -24.09 -0.99 -3.91
N VAL A 565 -24.37 -0.24 -4.97
CA VAL A 565 -23.38 0.02 -6.04
C VAL A 565 -22.21 0.88 -5.58
N CYS A 566 -22.45 1.84 -4.67
CA CYS A 566 -21.37 2.57 -4.01
C CYS A 566 -20.53 1.63 -3.15
N GLY A 567 -21.17 0.73 -2.40
CA GLY A 567 -20.53 -0.31 -1.60
C GLY A 567 -19.65 -1.27 -2.42
N GLN A 568 -20.15 -1.75 -3.57
CA GLN A 568 -19.39 -2.60 -4.50
C GLN A 568 -18.16 -1.84 -5.07
N ALA A 569 -18.35 -0.60 -5.53
CA ALA A 569 -17.25 0.25 -6.00
C ALA A 569 -16.17 0.41 -4.93
N GLN A 570 -16.59 0.72 -3.70
CA GLN A 570 -15.76 0.85 -2.51
C GLN A 570 -14.97 -0.43 -2.19
N LYS A 571 -15.63 -1.59 -2.17
CA LYS A 571 -15.00 -2.91 -1.92
C LYS A 571 -13.97 -3.28 -2.98
N SER A 572 -14.27 -3.00 -4.25
CA SER A 572 -13.42 -3.38 -5.38
C SER A 572 -12.02 -2.77 -5.33
N LEU A 573 -11.84 -1.66 -4.59
CA LEU A 573 -10.53 -1.03 -4.41
C LEU A 573 -9.48 -1.96 -3.78
N ASN A 574 -9.91 -2.96 -3.01
CA ASN A 574 -9.00 -3.94 -2.40
C ASN A 574 -8.07 -4.62 -3.43
N TRP A 575 -8.54 -4.81 -4.67
CA TRP A 575 -7.75 -5.41 -5.76
C TRP A 575 -6.53 -4.58 -6.15
N LYS A 576 -6.53 -3.26 -5.88
CA LYS A 576 -5.34 -2.40 -6.06
C LYS A 576 -4.16 -2.87 -5.19
N TYR A 577 -4.43 -3.38 -4.00
CA TYR A 577 -3.40 -3.75 -3.03
C TYR A 577 -3.00 -5.22 -3.10
N ARG A 578 -3.66 -6.00 -3.96
CA ARG A 578 -3.28 -7.39 -4.20
C ARG A 578 -2.22 -7.47 -5.30
N PRO A 579 -1.35 -8.49 -5.29
CA PRO A 579 -0.44 -8.73 -6.41
C PRO A 579 -1.20 -8.83 -7.73
N GLY A 580 -0.70 -8.17 -8.79
CA GLY A 580 -1.41 -8.13 -10.09
C GLY A 580 -1.68 -9.51 -10.69
N LYS A 581 -0.81 -10.48 -10.40
CA LYS A 581 -1.03 -11.90 -10.75
C LYS A 581 -2.35 -12.46 -10.18
N GLU A 582 -2.67 -12.14 -8.93
CA GLU A 582 -3.86 -12.66 -8.26
C GLU A 582 -5.15 -12.17 -8.92
N PHE A 583 -5.14 -10.95 -9.48
CA PHE A 583 -6.26 -10.40 -10.25
C PHE A 583 -6.59 -11.30 -11.45
N PHE A 584 -5.60 -11.63 -12.28
CA PHE A 584 -5.82 -12.49 -13.45
C PHE A 584 -6.12 -13.95 -13.05
N GLU A 585 -5.46 -14.49 -12.01
CA GLU A 585 -5.78 -15.82 -11.49
C GLU A 585 -7.24 -15.92 -11.04
N HIS A 586 -7.78 -14.86 -10.43
CA HIS A 586 -9.19 -14.78 -10.05
C HIS A 586 -10.10 -14.84 -11.29
N LEU A 587 -9.80 -14.08 -12.34
CA LEU A 587 -10.55 -14.15 -13.61
C LEU A 587 -10.47 -15.56 -14.23
N PHE A 588 -9.29 -16.18 -14.29
CA PHE A 588 -9.14 -17.53 -14.83
C PHE A 588 -9.94 -18.59 -14.06
N LYS A 589 -10.04 -18.49 -12.73
CA LYS A 589 -10.87 -19.39 -11.92
C LYS A 589 -12.37 -19.26 -12.26
N ARG A 590 -12.80 -18.09 -12.74
CA ARG A 590 -14.20 -17.76 -13.01
C ARG A 590 -14.57 -17.82 -14.49
N LYS A 591 -13.64 -18.15 -15.39
CA LYS A 591 -13.75 -17.96 -16.86
C LYS A 591 -15.01 -18.49 -17.54
N MET A 592 -15.68 -19.49 -16.94
CA MET A 592 -16.97 -20.00 -17.39
C MET A 592 -18.09 -19.51 -16.48
N LYS A 593 -19.02 -18.73 -17.04
CA LYS A 593 -20.28 -18.35 -16.39
C LYS A 593 -21.24 -19.53 -16.48
N THR A 594 -21.73 -20.00 -15.34
CA THR A 594 -22.71 -21.10 -15.28
C THR A 594 -24.00 -20.57 -14.67
N ARG A 595 -25.16 -20.90 -15.25
CA ARG A 595 -26.46 -20.60 -14.63
C ARG A 595 -27.49 -21.61 -15.10
N ASN A 596 -28.26 -22.19 -14.18
CA ASN A 596 -29.28 -23.20 -14.49
C ASN A 596 -28.79 -24.35 -15.39
N GLY A 597 -27.53 -24.79 -15.22
CA GLY A 597 -26.92 -25.87 -15.99
C GLY A 597 -26.45 -25.51 -17.40
N GLN A 598 -26.61 -24.25 -17.83
CA GLN A 598 -26.06 -23.72 -19.07
C GLN A 598 -24.76 -22.94 -18.79
N GLN A 599 -23.86 -22.90 -19.78
CA GLN A 599 -22.57 -22.24 -19.66
C GLN A 599 -22.29 -21.31 -20.83
N CYS A 600 -21.64 -20.18 -20.56
CA CYS A 600 -21.02 -19.34 -21.57
C CYS A 600 -19.68 -18.79 -21.08
N PRO A 601 -18.73 -18.49 -21.98
CA PRO A 601 -17.51 -17.80 -21.59
C PRO A 601 -17.82 -16.43 -20.97
N ARG A 602 -17.05 -16.03 -19.95
CA ARG A 602 -17.06 -14.66 -19.42
C ARG A 602 -16.27 -13.69 -20.28
N LEU A 603 -15.34 -14.19 -21.08
CA LEU A 603 -14.57 -13.38 -22.02
C LEU A 603 -15.45 -12.97 -23.20
N VAL A 604 -15.87 -11.70 -23.23
CA VAL A 604 -16.77 -11.11 -24.24
C VAL A 604 -15.98 -10.57 -25.45
N LYS A 605 -14.75 -10.10 -25.20
CA LYS A 605 -13.81 -9.62 -26.21
C LYS A 605 -12.38 -9.98 -25.77
N GLY A 606 -11.53 -10.35 -26.72
CA GLY A 606 -10.16 -10.82 -26.47
C GLY A 606 -10.08 -12.35 -26.46
N THR A 607 -8.90 -12.85 -26.12
CA THR A 607 -8.54 -14.29 -26.11
C THR A 607 -7.94 -14.71 -24.76
N GLU A 608 -7.98 -16.02 -24.46
CA GLU A 608 -7.32 -16.54 -23.26
C GLU A 608 -5.79 -16.31 -23.31
N ASP A 609 -5.17 -16.44 -24.48
CA ASP A 609 -3.72 -16.20 -24.68
C ASP A 609 -3.32 -14.75 -24.35
N GLU A 610 -4.14 -13.77 -24.75
CA GLU A 610 -3.92 -12.37 -24.37
C GLU A 610 -4.02 -12.17 -22.85
N MET A 611 -4.99 -12.82 -22.18
CA MET A 611 -5.07 -12.78 -20.71
C MET A 611 -3.86 -13.47 -20.04
N GLU A 612 -3.34 -14.58 -20.59
CA GLU A 612 -2.13 -15.23 -20.07
C GLU A 612 -0.90 -14.35 -20.24
N TYR A 613 -0.79 -13.64 -21.36
CA TYR A 613 0.25 -12.63 -21.57
C TYR A 613 0.16 -11.52 -20.51
N LEU A 614 -1.03 -10.98 -20.26
CA LEU A 614 -1.23 -9.94 -19.25
C LEU A 614 -0.99 -10.43 -17.83
N LEU A 615 -1.35 -11.68 -17.51
CA LEU A 615 -1.02 -12.30 -16.22
C LEU A 615 0.49 -12.30 -15.99
N ASN A 616 1.27 -12.70 -17.01
CA ASN A 616 2.73 -12.71 -16.92
C ASN A 616 3.30 -11.29 -16.82
N ALA A 617 2.77 -10.34 -17.58
CA ALA A 617 3.18 -8.94 -17.51
C ALA A 617 2.86 -8.33 -16.12
N ALA A 618 1.66 -8.56 -15.58
CA ALA A 618 1.24 -8.10 -14.26
C ALA A 618 2.03 -8.72 -13.10
N LYS A 619 2.63 -9.89 -13.34
CA LYS A 619 3.48 -10.57 -12.37
C LYS A 619 4.89 -9.98 -12.30
N TRP A 620 5.41 -9.50 -13.43
CA TRP A 620 6.85 -9.25 -13.56
C TRP A 620 7.24 -7.85 -14.04
N THR A 621 6.44 -7.21 -14.89
CA THR A 621 6.89 -6.06 -15.69
C THR A 621 5.98 -4.85 -15.65
N LYS A 622 4.68 -5.03 -15.35
CA LYS A 622 3.69 -3.96 -15.43
C LYS A 622 2.85 -3.88 -14.16
N GLU A 623 2.67 -2.67 -13.66
CA GLU A 623 1.71 -2.39 -12.58
C GLU A 623 0.28 -2.34 -13.12
N LEU A 624 -0.69 -2.70 -12.28
CA LEU A 624 -2.11 -2.54 -12.60
C LEU A 624 -2.59 -1.15 -12.20
N ARG A 625 -3.20 -0.44 -13.15
CA ARG A 625 -3.82 0.86 -12.91
C ARG A 625 -5.34 0.71 -12.94
N PHE A 626 -5.96 0.92 -11.78
CA PHE A 626 -7.40 0.75 -11.63
C PHE A 626 -8.17 2.06 -11.88
N HIS A 627 -9.30 1.93 -12.57
CA HIS A 627 -10.31 2.95 -12.77
C HIS A 627 -11.66 2.37 -12.36
N ILE A 628 -12.38 3.02 -11.46
CA ILE A 628 -13.63 2.48 -10.91
C ILE A 628 -14.81 3.33 -11.39
N ASN A 629 -15.86 2.65 -11.84
CA ASN A 629 -17.00 3.26 -12.50
C ASN A 629 -18.29 2.73 -11.90
N ILE A 630 -19.29 3.59 -11.77
CA ILE A 630 -20.66 3.22 -11.41
C ILE A 630 -21.55 3.47 -12.63
N VAL A 631 -22.43 2.53 -12.94
CA VAL A 631 -23.43 2.65 -14.00
C VAL A 631 -24.80 2.48 -13.37
N GLN A 632 -25.48 3.60 -13.16
CA GLN A 632 -26.79 3.66 -12.52
C GLN A 632 -27.74 4.55 -13.33
N PRO A 633 -28.47 3.99 -14.31
CA PRO A 633 -29.35 4.76 -15.19
C PRO A 633 -30.59 5.33 -14.47
N GLY A 634 -30.89 4.87 -13.25
CA GLY A 634 -32.02 5.35 -12.45
C GLY A 634 -31.91 6.80 -11.97
N LEU A 635 -30.83 7.53 -12.29
CA LEU A 635 -30.63 8.93 -11.93
C LEU A 635 -30.53 9.79 -13.19
N ALA A 636 -31.09 11.00 -13.15
CA ALA A 636 -30.81 12.04 -14.14
C ALA A 636 -29.80 13.04 -13.58
N LYS A 637 -28.70 13.28 -14.31
CA LYS A 637 -27.61 14.17 -13.84
C LYS A 637 -28.11 15.54 -13.37
N ALA A 638 -28.98 16.19 -14.15
CA ALA A 638 -29.49 17.53 -13.87
C ALA A 638 -30.42 17.59 -12.65
N GLY A 639 -30.97 16.45 -12.21
CA GLY A 639 -31.95 16.35 -11.14
C GLY A 639 -31.43 15.70 -9.87
N ALA A 640 -30.12 15.44 -9.76
CA ALA A 640 -29.55 14.69 -8.65
C ALA A 640 -29.73 15.40 -7.30
N SER A 641 -30.27 14.69 -6.31
CA SER A 641 -30.43 15.18 -4.95
C SER A 641 -29.08 15.35 -4.24
N ALA A 642 -29.05 16.22 -3.23
CA ALA A 642 -27.86 16.44 -2.40
C ALA A 642 -27.38 15.13 -1.75
N ASP A 643 -28.29 14.29 -1.23
CA ASP A 643 -27.91 13.04 -0.57
C ASP A 643 -27.26 12.03 -1.54
N ILE A 644 -27.71 11.98 -2.80
CA ILE A 644 -27.09 11.15 -3.85
C ILE A 644 -25.71 11.69 -4.22
N LEU A 645 -25.57 13.01 -4.39
CA LEU A 645 -24.28 13.64 -4.65
C LEU A 645 -23.31 13.45 -3.48
N GLN A 646 -23.82 13.42 -2.25
CA GLN A 646 -23.06 13.21 -1.03
C GLN A 646 -22.54 11.77 -0.92
N ILE A 647 -23.36 10.73 -1.13
CA ILE A 647 -22.88 9.34 -1.06
C ILE A 647 -21.91 9.02 -2.21
N LEU A 648 -22.16 9.53 -3.41
CA LEU A 648 -21.22 9.44 -4.52
C LEU A 648 -19.90 10.16 -4.19
N GLY A 649 -19.99 11.32 -3.53
CA GLY A 649 -18.84 12.11 -3.06
C GLY A 649 -18.03 11.36 -2.01
N THR A 650 -18.69 10.71 -1.04
CA THR A 650 -18.07 9.83 -0.05
C THR A 650 -17.32 8.67 -0.72
N THR A 651 -17.94 8.02 -1.72
CA THR A 651 -17.32 6.96 -2.50
C THR A 651 -16.11 7.46 -3.28
N ALA A 652 -16.25 8.54 -4.04
CA ALA A 652 -15.15 9.16 -4.80
C ALA A 652 -13.99 9.55 -3.87
N HIS A 653 -14.30 10.15 -2.72
CA HIS A 653 -13.29 10.53 -1.73
C HIS A 653 -12.58 9.32 -1.14
N TYR A 654 -13.28 8.23 -0.82
CA TYR A 654 -12.64 6.98 -0.37
C TYR A 654 -11.68 6.43 -1.42
N LEU A 655 -12.16 6.27 -2.67
CA LEU A 655 -11.37 5.73 -3.78
C LEU A 655 -10.14 6.58 -4.09
N HIS A 656 -10.28 7.91 -4.06
CA HIS A 656 -9.18 8.83 -4.28
C HIS A 656 -8.18 8.84 -3.12
N THR A 657 -8.64 8.97 -1.87
CA THR A 657 -7.73 9.09 -0.72
C THR A 657 -6.99 7.80 -0.41
N VAL A 658 -7.70 6.66 -0.46
CA VAL A 658 -7.10 5.36 -0.18
C VAL A 658 -6.33 4.90 -1.39
N GLY A 659 -6.94 4.93 -2.59
CA GLY A 659 -6.45 4.30 -3.79
C GLY A 659 -5.88 5.21 -4.88
N ASN A 660 -5.97 6.53 -4.78
CA ASN A 660 -5.72 7.44 -5.91
C ASN A 660 -6.46 6.99 -7.19
N VAL A 661 -7.66 6.46 -7.02
CA VAL A 661 -8.53 6.00 -8.10
C VAL A 661 -9.66 7.00 -8.25
N HIS A 662 -9.88 7.47 -9.49
CA HIS A 662 -11.00 8.34 -9.81
C HIS A 662 -12.28 7.52 -9.99
N LEU A 663 -13.39 8.08 -9.52
CA LEU A 663 -14.73 7.54 -9.77
C LEU A 663 -15.35 8.26 -10.97
N GLN A 664 -15.92 7.51 -11.91
CA GLN A 664 -16.84 8.05 -12.91
C GLN A 664 -18.22 7.41 -12.75
N VAL A 665 -19.28 8.19 -12.93
CA VAL A 665 -20.66 7.73 -12.73
C VAL A 665 -21.47 7.94 -14.01
N TYR A 666 -21.96 6.87 -14.61
CA TYR A 666 -22.79 6.89 -15.82
C TYR A 666 -24.27 6.84 -15.42
N THR A 667 -25.04 7.83 -15.85
CA THR A 667 -26.45 8.05 -15.49
C THR A 667 -27.30 8.38 -16.72
N SER A 668 -28.62 8.54 -16.56
CA SER A 668 -29.52 8.93 -17.66
C SER A 668 -29.44 10.41 -18.03
#